data_AF-A0A954PJI5-F1
#
_entry.id   AF-A0A954PJI5-F1
#
_cell.length_a   1.000
_cell.length_b   1.000
_cell.length_c   1.000
_cell.angle_alpha   90.00
_cell.angle_beta   90.00
_cell.angle_gamma   90.00
#
_symmetry.space_group_name_H-M   'P 1'
#
loop_
_entity.id
_entity.type
_entity.pdbx_description
1 polymer ?
#
loop_
_entity_poly.entity_id
_entity_poly.type
_entity_poly.pdbx_seq_one_letter_code
_entity_poly.pdbx_strand_id
1 'polypeptide(L)'
;GLGTGFVVDEQGLIATNLHVLSEGRPIDVELWPDKKLEVLAIEATSRGDDLALIRVAPGEHTLQPLPLGDAEIIAQGAEVLAFGNPLGLQHSVTQGVVSAVREIDSHEMIQVAMPIEPGNSGGPLVDRQGTVRGLINMKSLQADNVGFAVPVERLNELLAATNPVNIDRWVRLAGVDPLRWEPRFGAQWRERSGIIDVTGTGSGFGGRALCLYQPAVPAESFEVAVQVKLDNVSGAAGLVFHADGQDKHYGFYPSNGQLRLTCFRGPSVYSWEVLQEVASPHYVPGQWNYLKVRVQPARIECFVNGQLVIDAAHDGLSEGRVGLAKFRDTQAEFRQFQLAEKIEDDRLDEASRKWFEQMLELRVFEDSNDLESIDTLATSSVASARELSRQAQRLRRQAERLQRLAEDVRLAPLLQQLGSCFSSEEASELLRGTLLIAALDHPDMDIASYLRRVEAMADEIRASLPEQADEAQKLRALERYMFEENGFHGGREEYYHVANNHMDRVIDDREGMPITLAVLYMELGRHLGLDIEGVGLPGHFVVRYRPAVGEPQLIDVFEKARRMSDGEAAQMVLRRFQRLPLEEDLRAQTPLEISVRILHNLVGSAERTGDLEAVRRYAEGLVALQGEQAEFRLMRGVIRYRTDRLHGAAADFQWLLDHPLPGMDSERLQQMRQQIQRQLDNDF
;
A
#
# COMPACT_ATOMS: atom_id res chain seq x y z
N GLY A 1 -1.92 17.46 9.54
CA GLY A 1 -0.99 18.10 10.51
C GLY A 1 -1.45 19.52 10.78
N LEU A 2 -0.62 20.34 11.42
CA LEU A 2 -0.75 21.79 11.41
C LEU A 2 0.39 22.33 10.54
N GLY A 3 0.10 23.24 9.63
CA GLY A 3 1.08 23.83 8.73
C GLY A 3 0.61 25.16 8.19
N THR A 4 1.31 25.66 7.17
CA THR A 4 1.02 26.92 6.49
C THR A 4 0.80 26.64 5.00
N GLY A 5 -0.03 27.46 4.35
CA GLY A 5 -0.08 27.55 2.89
C GLY A 5 -0.22 29.00 2.45
N PHE A 6 -0.17 29.25 1.15
CA PHE A 6 -0.37 30.59 0.60
C PHE A 6 -1.21 30.55 -0.68
N VAL A 7 -1.91 31.65 -0.94
CA VAL A 7 -2.80 31.81 -2.09
C VAL A 7 -1.98 31.94 -3.38
N VAL A 8 -2.36 31.15 -4.38
CA VAL A 8 -1.76 31.10 -5.72
C VAL A 8 -2.64 31.77 -6.76
N ASP A 9 -3.97 31.71 -6.61
CA ASP A 9 -4.92 32.41 -7.49
C ASP A 9 -6.08 33.06 -6.72
N GLU A 10 -6.77 34.01 -7.36
CA GLU A 10 -7.93 34.70 -6.76
C GLU A 10 -9.16 33.78 -6.62
N GLN A 11 -9.18 32.66 -7.34
CA GLN A 11 -10.24 31.66 -7.34
C GLN A 11 -10.11 30.65 -6.18
N GLY A 12 -9.18 30.87 -5.25
CA GLY A 12 -9.03 30.03 -4.06
C GLY A 12 -8.09 28.84 -4.22
N LEU A 13 -7.09 28.92 -5.09
CA LEU A 13 -6.01 27.94 -5.12
C LEU A 13 -4.97 28.30 -4.05
N ILE A 14 -4.60 27.33 -3.23
CA ILE A 14 -3.60 27.48 -2.17
C ILE A 14 -2.53 26.39 -2.35
N ALA A 15 -1.26 26.78 -2.24
CA ALA A 15 -0.13 25.86 -2.20
C ALA A 15 0.29 25.57 -0.75
N THR A 16 0.68 24.34 -0.47
CA THR A 16 1.20 23.84 0.82
C THR A 16 2.06 22.60 0.59
N ASN A 17 2.66 22.02 1.64
CA ASN A 17 3.24 20.69 1.56
C ASN A 17 2.18 19.58 1.67
N LEU A 18 2.47 18.44 1.05
CA LEU A 18 1.58 17.27 1.09
C LEU A 18 1.51 16.65 2.49
N HIS A 19 2.63 16.53 3.21
CA HIS A 19 2.63 15.97 4.57
C HIS A 19 1.82 16.81 5.59
N VAL A 20 1.57 18.08 5.29
CA VAL A 20 0.69 18.95 6.10
C VAL A 20 -0.75 18.46 5.99
N LEU A 21 -1.15 18.01 4.79
CA LEU A 21 -2.44 17.39 4.52
C LEU A 21 -2.41 15.96 5.07
N SER A 22 -2.84 15.78 6.31
CA SER A 22 -2.96 14.43 6.88
C SER A 22 -3.99 13.64 6.08
N GLU A 23 -3.53 12.62 5.36
CA GLU A 23 -4.37 11.66 4.64
C GLU A 23 -5.54 11.20 5.54
N GLY A 24 -6.77 11.36 5.07
CA GLY A 24 -7.98 10.79 5.70
C GLY A 24 -8.62 11.64 6.79
N ARG A 25 -8.28 12.94 6.89
CA ARG A 25 -8.94 13.89 7.80
C ARG A 25 -9.56 15.07 7.04
N PRO A 26 -10.66 15.64 7.53
CA PRO A 26 -11.12 16.96 7.08
C PRO A 26 -9.99 17.98 7.18
N ILE A 27 -9.86 18.82 6.16
CA ILE A 27 -8.87 19.89 6.10
C ILE A 27 -9.62 21.19 6.37
N ASP A 28 -9.19 21.91 7.41
CA ASP A 28 -9.67 23.26 7.70
C ASP A 28 -8.61 24.26 7.24
N VAL A 29 -9.02 25.28 6.47
CA VAL A 29 -8.17 26.41 6.09
C VAL A 29 -8.64 27.65 6.82
N GLU A 30 -7.70 28.37 7.44
CA GLU A 30 -7.96 29.61 8.16
C GLU A 30 -7.08 30.73 7.59
N LEU A 31 -7.73 31.80 7.11
CA LEU A 31 -7.08 33.02 6.66
C LEU A 31 -7.04 34.06 7.76
N TRP A 32 -6.06 34.95 7.70
CA TRP A 32 -6.01 36.11 8.55
C TRP A 32 -7.00 37.22 8.11
N PRO A 33 -7.67 37.90 9.05
CA PRO A 33 -7.83 37.53 10.47
C PRO A 33 -9.01 36.57 10.69
N ASP A 34 -8.73 35.37 11.24
CA ASP A 34 -9.62 34.30 11.73
C ASP A 34 -10.83 33.93 10.83
N LYS A 35 -10.61 33.84 9.51
CA LYS A 35 -11.65 33.45 8.54
C LYS A 35 -11.46 32.03 8.07
N LYS A 36 -12.41 31.16 8.37
CA LYS A 36 -12.42 29.80 7.86
C LYS A 36 -12.90 29.75 6.42
N LEU A 37 -12.17 29.03 5.58
CA LEU A 37 -12.58 28.71 4.21
C LEU A 37 -12.90 27.23 4.11
N GLU A 38 -13.98 26.92 3.40
CA GLU A 38 -14.33 25.55 3.05
C GLU A 38 -13.35 25.03 1.99
N VAL A 39 -12.72 23.89 2.24
CA VAL A 39 -11.90 23.19 1.25
C VAL A 39 -12.83 22.41 0.33
N LEU A 40 -12.70 22.61 -0.98
CA LEU A 40 -13.55 21.99 -2.00
C LEU A 40 -12.88 20.77 -2.65
N ALA A 41 -11.56 20.85 -2.88
CA ALA A 41 -10.80 19.80 -3.57
C ALA A 41 -9.31 19.86 -3.26
N ILE A 42 -8.63 18.73 -3.46
CA ILE A 42 -7.19 18.68 -3.67
C ILE A 42 -6.97 18.77 -5.19
N GLU A 43 -6.38 19.86 -5.66
CA GLU A 43 -6.24 20.18 -7.09
C GLU A 43 -5.09 19.41 -7.75
N ALA A 44 -4.02 19.18 -7.00
CA ALA A 44 -2.89 18.36 -7.43
C ALA A 44 -2.01 18.01 -6.23
N THR A 45 -1.29 16.89 -6.31
CA THR A 45 -0.27 16.52 -5.34
C THR A 45 0.97 16.00 -6.03
N SER A 46 2.13 16.29 -5.47
CA SER A 46 3.43 15.72 -5.82
C SER A 46 3.96 15.03 -4.57
N ARG A 47 4.11 13.70 -4.61
CA ARG A 47 4.65 12.94 -3.47
C ARG A 47 6.17 13.10 -3.38
N GLY A 48 6.86 13.13 -4.52
CA GLY A 48 8.32 13.26 -4.58
C GLY A 48 8.79 14.61 -4.07
N ASP A 49 8.14 15.70 -4.50
CA ASP A 49 8.49 17.05 -4.05
C ASP A 49 7.71 17.47 -2.77
N ASP A 50 6.83 16.61 -2.27
CA ASP A 50 5.98 16.86 -1.09
C ASP A 50 5.21 18.19 -1.19
N LEU A 51 4.57 18.41 -2.35
CA LEU A 51 3.75 19.58 -2.66
C LEU A 51 2.28 19.19 -2.80
N ALA A 52 1.39 20.11 -2.41
CA ALA A 52 -0.03 19.98 -2.65
C ALA A 52 -0.66 21.33 -3.02
N LEU A 53 -1.60 21.28 -3.95
CA LEU A 53 -2.49 22.37 -4.31
C LEU A 53 -3.89 22.04 -3.79
N ILE A 54 -4.51 22.97 -3.07
CA ILE A 54 -5.87 22.81 -2.54
C ILE A 54 -6.77 23.93 -3.07
N ARG A 55 -8.00 23.57 -3.44
CA ARG A 55 -9.05 24.53 -3.79
C ARG A 55 -9.91 24.80 -2.59
N VAL A 56 -10.13 26.07 -2.30
CA VAL A 56 -11.06 26.53 -1.28
C VAL A 56 -12.16 27.38 -1.89
N ALA A 57 -13.32 27.46 -1.24
CA ALA A 57 -14.37 28.39 -1.59
C ALA A 57 -14.00 29.80 -1.09
N PRO A 58 -13.78 30.78 -1.98
CA PRO A 58 -13.50 32.16 -1.54
C PRO A 58 -14.73 32.81 -0.90
N GLY A 59 -15.94 32.36 -1.26
CA GLY A 59 -17.20 32.95 -0.81
C GLY A 59 -17.28 34.41 -1.22
N GLU A 60 -17.53 35.30 -0.26
CA GLU A 60 -17.54 36.75 -0.46
C GLU A 60 -16.15 37.40 -0.31
N HIS A 61 -15.10 36.59 -0.10
CA HIS A 61 -13.76 37.10 0.17
C HIS A 61 -12.93 37.23 -1.11
N THR A 62 -12.20 38.35 -1.20
CA THR A 62 -11.16 38.53 -2.21
C THR A 62 -9.85 37.96 -1.71
N LEU A 63 -9.33 36.94 -2.40
CA LEU A 63 -8.05 36.33 -2.09
C LEU A 63 -6.94 37.02 -2.88
N GLN A 64 -5.82 37.31 -2.22
CA GLN A 64 -4.67 37.97 -2.85
C GLN A 64 -3.57 36.95 -3.13
N PRO A 65 -3.32 36.59 -4.39
CA PRO A 65 -2.28 35.63 -4.73
C PRO A 65 -0.88 36.23 -4.55
N LEU A 66 0.08 35.40 -4.12
CA LEU A 66 1.48 35.78 -4.12
C LEU A 66 2.08 35.59 -5.52
N PRO A 67 2.93 36.52 -5.99
CA PRO A 67 3.61 36.36 -7.27
C PRO A 67 4.60 35.19 -7.18
N LEU A 68 4.51 34.26 -8.13
CA LEU A 68 5.43 33.12 -8.23
C LEU A 68 6.66 33.50 -9.06
N GLY A 69 7.83 33.04 -8.61
CA GLY A 69 9.08 33.16 -9.35
C GLY A 69 9.11 32.27 -10.59
N ASP A 70 10.05 32.61 -11.47
CA ASP A 70 10.44 31.79 -12.62
C ASP A 70 11.32 30.59 -12.21
N ALA A 71 11.75 29.82 -13.21
CA ALA A 71 12.62 28.66 -13.02
C ALA A 71 14.06 29.00 -12.60
N GLU A 72 14.44 30.29 -12.52
CA GLU A 72 15.77 30.66 -12.05
C GLU A 72 15.89 30.42 -10.55
N ILE A 73 16.76 29.49 -10.16
CA ILE A 73 17.01 29.22 -8.74
C ILE A 73 17.66 30.44 -8.08
N ILE A 74 17.13 30.80 -6.91
CA ILE A 74 17.63 31.95 -6.14
C ILE A 74 19.12 31.79 -5.81
N ALA A 75 19.90 32.87 -6.01
CA ALA A 75 21.33 32.85 -5.81
C ALA A 75 21.72 32.61 -4.33
N GLN A 76 22.81 31.88 -4.13
CA GLN A 76 23.43 31.74 -2.81
C GLN A 76 23.78 33.12 -2.21
N GLY A 77 23.48 33.30 -0.93
CA GLY A 77 23.66 34.55 -0.20
C GLY A 77 22.50 35.54 -0.35
N ALA A 78 21.49 35.25 -1.18
CA ALA A 78 20.31 36.08 -1.28
C ALA A 78 19.51 36.08 0.04
N GLU A 79 19.03 37.26 0.43
CA GLU A 79 18.14 37.41 1.57
C GLU A 79 16.73 36.93 1.24
N VAL A 80 16.13 36.22 2.18
CA VAL A 80 14.82 35.60 2.03
C VAL A 80 14.00 35.73 3.31
N LEU A 81 12.68 35.71 3.14
CA LEU A 81 11.70 35.72 4.21
C LEU A 81 10.86 34.45 4.13
N ALA A 82 10.52 33.89 5.28
CA ALA A 82 9.57 32.79 5.41
C ALA A 82 8.40 33.22 6.28
N PHE A 83 7.19 32.79 5.90
CA PHE A 83 5.95 33.09 6.60
C PHE A 83 5.31 31.81 7.08
N GLY A 84 4.80 31.79 8.32
CA GLY A 84 4.12 30.61 8.82
C GLY A 84 3.42 30.77 10.17
N ASN A 85 2.97 29.63 10.69
CA ASN A 85 2.32 29.51 12.00
C ASN A 85 3.12 28.58 12.93
N PRO A 86 4.37 28.94 13.30
CA PRO A 86 5.22 28.09 14.10
C PRO A 86 4.60 27.86 15.48
N LEU A 87 4.47 26.60 15.89
CA LEU A 87 3.95 26.21 17.21
C LEU A 87 2.53 26.73 17.53
N GLY A 88 1.74 27.13 16.53
CA GLY A 88 0.42 27.76 16.73
C GLY A 88 0.47 29.23 17.16
N LEU A 89 1.67 29.83 17.21
CA LEU A 89 1.87 31.27 17.34
C LEU A 89 1.61 31.91 15.97
N GLN A 90 0.34 32.24 15.73
CA GLN A 90 -0.18 32.72 14.46
C GLN A 90 0.71 33.82 13.84
N HIS A 91 0.94 33.75 12.52
CA HIS A 91 1.51 34.81 11.67
C HIS A 91 2.94 35.25 11.99
N SER A 92 3.86 34.29 12.17
CA SER A 92 5.27 34.59 12.34
C SER A 92 5.97 34.85 11.01
N VAL A 93 6.91 35.79 11.03
CA VAL A 93 7.82 36.09 9.91
C VAL A 93 9.24 35.82 10.35
N THR A 94 9.96 35.02 9.56
CA THR A 94 11.39 34.74 9.80
C THR A 94 12.21 35.25 8.63
N GLN A 95 13.33 35.91 8.94
CA GLN A 95 14.30 36.35 7.93
C GLN A 95 15.56 35.46 7.97
N GLY A 96 16.15 35.22 6.80
CA GLY A 96 17.47 34.60 6.68
C GLY A 96 18.06 34.71 5.29
N VAL A 97 18.93 33.75 4.94
CA VAL A 97 19.66 33.74 3.67
C VAL A 97 19.67 32.37 3.02
N VAL A 98 19.72 32.35 1.69
CA VAL A 98 19.97 31.14 0.90
C VAL A 98 21.41 30.69 1.13
N SER A 99 21.58 29.51 1.71
CA SER A 99 22.90 28.96 2.05
C SER A 99 23.51 28.16 0.92
N ALA A 100 22.70 27.38 0.20
CA ALA A 100 23.11 26.55 -0.93
C ALA A 100 21.88 25.97 -1.62
N VAL A 101 22.10 25.32 -2.76
CA VAL A 101 21.16 24.39 -3.38
C VAL A 101 21.76 22.99 -3.23
N ARG A 102 20.97 22.03 -2.78
CA ARG A 102 21.42 20.69 -2.42
C ARG A 102 20.50 19.64 -3.02
N GLU A 103 21.07 18.54 -3.48
CA GLU A 103 20.30 17.35 -3.78
C GLU A 103 20.12 16.54 -2.49
N ILE A 104 18.86 16.28 -2.11
CA ILE A 104 18.47 15.51 -0.93
C ILE A 104 17.41 14.52 -1.40
N ASP A 105 17.64 13.23 -1.14
CA ASP A 105 16.79 12.14 -1.61
C ASP A 105 16.48 12.22 -3.12
N SER A 106 17.49 12.57 -3.92
CA SER A 106 17.40 12.79 -5.38
C SER A 106 16.52 13.96 -5.82
N HIS A 107 16.14 14.85 -4.91
CA HIS A 107 15.39 16.07 -5.20
C HIS A 107 16.23 17.31 -4.89
N GLU A 108 16.14 18.31 -5.75
CA GLU A 108 16.84 19.58 -5.54
C GLU A 108 16.07 20.45 -4.54
N MET A 109 16.76 20.88 -3.49
CA MET A 109 16.21 21.71 -2.42
C MET A 109 17.05 22.95 -2.15
N ILE A 110 16.38 24.06 -1.85
CA ILE A 110 16.99 25.31 -1.41
C ILE A 110 17.31 25.19 0.08
N GLN A 111 18.58 25.15 0.43
CA GLN A 111 19.03 25.20 1.82
C GLN A 111 19.01 26.65 2.30
N VAL A 112 18.35 26.92 3.43
CA VAL A 112 18.27 28.24 4.05
C VAL A 112 18.87 28.24 5.45
N ALA A 113 19.51 29.34 5.81
CA ALA A 113 19.96 29.61 7.17
C ALA A 113 18.96 30.56 7.84
N MET A 114 17.97 29.98 8.53
CA MET A 114 16.94 30.70 9.27
C MET A 114 16.26 29.80 10.32
N PRO A 115 15.69 30.38 11.40
CA PRO A 115 14.83 29.65 12.33
C PRO A 115 13.58 29.04 11.65
N ILE A 116 13.56 27.72 11.53
CA ILE A 116 12.40 26.96 11.06
C ILE A 116 11.89 26.09 12.21
N GLU A 117 10.57 26.13 12.45
CA GLU A 117 9.90 25.31 13.46
C GLU A 117 8.66 24.61 12.86
N PRO A 118 8.17 23.52 13.47
CA PRO A 118 6.91 22.90 13.08
C PRO A 118 5.77 23.92 12.99
N GLY A 119 5.08 23.94 11.86
CA GLY A 119 4.05 24.94 11.53
C GLY A 119 4.46 25.91 10.41
N ASN A 120 5.76 26.06 10.12
CA ASN A 120 6.22 26.78 8.93
C ASN A 120 6.14 25.94 7.65
N SER A 121 6.10 24.61 7.76
CA SER A 121 5.98 23.70 6.62
C SER A 121 4.75 24.05 5.77
N GLY A 122 4.99 24.15 4.46
CA GLY A 122 4.06 24.58 3.42
C GLY A 122 4.02 26.10 3.20
N GLY A 123 4.66 26.89 4.07
CA GLY A 123 4.71 28.34 3.97
C GLY A 123 5.63 28.85 2.84
N PRO A 124 5.37 30.04 2.30
CA PRO A 124 6.17 30.59 1.21
C PRO A 124 7.54 31.08 1.70
N LEU A 125 8.58 30.73 0.94
CA LEU A 125 9.89 31.35 0.98
C LEU A 125 9.95 32.42 -0.12
N VAL A 126 10.02 33.69 0.26
CA VAL A 126 9.97 34.83 -0.68
C VAL A 126 11.26 35.63 -0.68
N ASP A 127 11.52 36.29 -1.80
CA ASP A 127 12.55 37.31 -1.92
C ASP A 127 12.11 38.67 -1.34
N ARG A 128 12.99 39.68 -1.46
CA ARG A 128 12.72 41.04 -0.97
C ARG A 128 11.61 41.78 -1.73
N GLN A 129 11.21 41.27 -2.90
CA GLN A 129 10.11 41.80 -3.71
C GLN A 129 8.77 41.14 -3.34
N GLY A 130 8.78 40.12 -2.47
CA GLY A 130 7.61 39.32 -2.13
C GLY A 130 7.29 38.23 -3.15
N THR A 131 8.22 37.94 -4.06
CA THR A 131 8.09 36.86 -5.04
C THR A 131 8.44 35.54 -4.38
N VAL A 132 7.57 34.53 -4.53
CA VAL A 132 7.80 33.18 -4.01
C VAL A 132 8.93 32.54 -4.81
N ARG A 133 9.99 32.12 -4.11
CA ARG A 133 11.13 31.40 -4.67
C ARG A 133 11.18 29.93 -4.21
N GLY A 134 10.40 29.58 -3.19
CA GLY A 134 10.19 28.18 -2.79
C GLY A 134 9.13 28.00 -1.70
N LEU A 135 8.93 26.75 -1.27
CA LEU A 135 8.08 26.37 -0.13
C LEU A 135 8.92 25.78 0.99
N ILE A 136 8.81 26.31 2.20
CA ILE A 136 9.46 25.72 3.39
C ILE A 136 8.93 24.30 3.59
N ASN A 137 9.83 23.32 3.67
CA ASN A 137 9.48 21.91 3.76
C ASN A 137 9.87 21.30 5.11
N MET A 138 11.18 21.28 5.41
CA MET A 138 11.73 20.58 6.56
C MET A 138 12.88 21.33 7.25
N LYS A 139 13.13 20.99 8.51
CA LYS A 139 14.27 21.47 9.33
C LYS A 139 15.36 20.40 9.38
N SER A 140 16.63 20.81 9.39
CA SER A 140 17.72 19.89 9.64
C SER A 140 17.66 19.30 11.05
N LEU A 141 17.79 17.98 11.16
CA LEU A 141 17.91 17.28 12.46
C LEU A 141 19.31 17.39 13.08
N GLN A 142 20.31 17.80 12.30
CA GLN A 142 21.72 17.80 12.69
C GLN A 142 22.24 19.20 13.03
N ALA A 143 21.60 20.25 12.52
CA ALA A 143 22.04 21.63 12.67
C ALA A 143 20.86 22.56 12.98
N ASP A 144 21.02 23.36 14.04
CA ASP A 144 20.08 24.41 14.38
C ASP A 144 20.05 25.50 13.30
N ASN A 145 18.87 26.08 13.04
CA ASN A 145 18.65 27.16 12.08
C ASN A 145 19.04 26.85 10.63
N VAL A 146 19.07 25.57 10.26
CA VAL A 146 19.16 25.14 8.87
C VAL A 146 17.83 24.52 8.46
N GLY A 147 17.24 25.05 7.39
CA GLY A 147 16.01 24.55 6.80
C GLY A 147 16.17 24.26 5.33
N PHE A 148 15.18 23.57 4.77
CA PHE A 148 15.10 23.23 3.36
C PHE A 148 13.76 23.65 2.79
N ALA A 149 13.79 24.18 1.58
CA ALA A 149 12.63 24.58 0.83
C ALA A 149 12.62 23.95 -0.57
N VAL A 150 11.45 23.55 -1.03
CA VAL A 150 11.22 23.07 -2.39
C VAL A 150 11.26 24.27 -3.33
N PRO A 151 12.03 24.24 -4.44
CA PRO A 151 12.06 25.33 -5.41
C PRO A 151 10.68 25.62 -6.01
N VAL A 152 10.39 26.89 -6.31
CA VAL A 152 9.09 27.30 -6.89
C VAL A 152 8.84 26.69 -8.28
N GLU A 153 9.90 26.33 -9.01
CA GLU A 153 9.79 25.64 -10.30
C GLU A 153 8.95 24.36 -10.20
N ARG A 154 9.15 23.56 -9.15
CA ARG A 154 8.39 22.31 -8.92
C ARG A 154 6.91 22.59 -8.67
N LEU A 155 6.60 23.70 -7.99
CA LEU A 155 5.22 24.17 -7.85
C LEU A 155 4.62 24.60 -9.21
N ASN A 156 5.39 25.28 -10.05
CA ASN A 156 4.95 25.68 -11.39
C ASN A 156 4.68 24.45 -12.29
N GLU A 157 5.51 23.41 -12.20
CA GLU A 157 5.27 22.12 -12.87
C GLU A 157 3.97 21.48 -12.40
N LEU A 158 3.72 21.46 -11.08
CA LEU A 158 2.50 20.92 -10.49
C LEU A 158 1.25 21.71 -10.92
N LEU A 159 1.35 23.04 -11.04
CA LEU A 159 0.27 23.91 -11.55
C LEU A 159 -0.08 23.62 -13.01
N ALA A 160 0.88 23.16 -13.81
CA ALA A 160 0.65 22.80 -15.21
C ALA A 160 -0.01 21.42 -15.38
N ALA A 161 -0.02 20.59 -14.33
CA ALA A 161 -0.46 19.20 -14.37
C ALA A 161 -1.52 18.88 -13.29
N THR A 162 -2.54 19.73 -13.14
CA THR A 162 -3.58 19.53 -12.13
C THR A 162 -4.42 18.28 -12.38
N ASN A 163 -4.89 17.67 -11.29
CA ASN A 163 -5.74 16.49 -11.29
C ASN A 163 -6.67 16.53 -10.07
N PRO A 164 -7.78 17.28 -10.15
CA PRO A 164 -8.60 17.57 -8.98
C PRO A 164 -9.30 16.33 -8.43
N VAL A 165 -9.28 16.22 -7.10
CA VAL A 165 -10.05 15.25 -6.32
C VAL A 165 -10.93 16.03 -5.35
N ASN A 166 -12.25 15.86 -5.44
CA ASN A 166 -13.18 16.48 -4.49
C ASN A 166 -12.83 16.10 -3.04
N ILE A 167 -12.95 17.03 -2.08
CA ILE A 167 -12.51 16.82 -0.71
C ILE A 167 -13.20 15.62 -0.03
N ASP A 168 -14.49 15.40 -0.30
CA ASP A 168 -15.23 14.26 0.27
C ASP A 168 -14.68 12.93 -0.26
N ARG A 169 -14.24 12.92 -1.51
CA ARG A 169 -13.55 11.77 -2.12
C ARG A 169 -12.15 11.61 -1.52
N TRP A 170 -11.37 12.68 -1.41
CA TRP A 170 -10.02 12.64 -0.82
C TRP A 170 -10.00 12.06 0.60
N VAL A 171 -10.94 12.49 1.45
CA VAL A 171 -11.05 11.97 2.82
C VAL A 171 -11.41 10.49 2.83
N ARG A 172 -12.31 10.04 1.93
CA ARG A 172 -12.67 8.62 1.80
C ARG A 172 -11.52 7.77 1.26
N LEU A 173 -10.71 8.30 0.34
CA LEU A 173 -9.60 7.58 -0.30
C LEU A 173 -8.49 7.19 0.69
N ALA A 174 -8.31 7.99 1.72
CA ALA A 174 -7.25 7.78 2.70
C ALA A 174 -7.72 7.10 3.99
N GLY A 175 -9.04 6.94 4.18
CA GLY A 175 -9.63 6.26 5.32
C GLY A 175 -9.83 4.76 5.09
N VAL A 176 -10.56 4.13 6.00
CA VAL A 176 -11.15 2.81 5.78
C VAL A 176 -12.36 2.92 4.85
N ASP A 177 -12.71 1.84 4.13
CA ASP A 177 -13.88 1.85 3.24
C ASP A 177 -15.17 2.18 4.04
N PRO A 178 -15.84 3.31 3.77
CA PRO A 178 -17.03 3.74 4.50
C PRO A 178 -18.28 2.92 4.17
N LEU A 179 -18.21 1.92 3.28
CA LEU A 179 -19.26 0.91 3.13
C LEU A 179 -19.04 -0.28 4.07
N ARG A 180 -17.81 -0.51 4.51
CA ARG A 180 -17.44 -1.61 5.41
C ARG A 180 -17.25 -1.17 6.85
N TRP A 181 -16.73 0.03 7.07
CA TRP A 181 -16.16 0.44 8.34
C TRP A 181 -16.64 1.81 8.78
N GLU A 182 -16.78 2.00 10.08
CA GLU A 182 -17.12 3.28 10.71
C GLU A 182 -16.19 3.53 11.90
N PRO A 183 -15.19 4.42 11.74
CA PRO A 183 -14.35 4.86 12.86
C PRO A 183 -15.16 5.58 13.94
N ARG A 184 -14.86 5.26 15.20
CA ARG A 184 -15.43 5.90 16.41
C ARG A 184 -14.32 6.23 17.40
N PHE A 185 -14.52 7.30 18.17
CA PHE A 185 -13.59 7.76 19.20
C PHE A 185 -12.18 8.11 18.67
N GLY A 186 -12.08 8.74 17.50
CA GLY A 186 -10.80 9.23 16.97
C GLY A 186 -9.86 8.13 16.50
N ALA A 187 -8.55 8.36 16.68
CA ALA A 187 -7.45 7.67 15.99
C ALA A 187 -7.50 7.82 14.45
N GLN A 188 -6.40 7.48 13.79
CA GLN A 188 -6.31 7.45 12.33
C GLN A 188 -6.42 6.00 11.89
N TRP A 189 -7.52 5.66 11.22
CA TRP A 189 -7.74 4.35 10.63
C TRP A 189 -7.59 4.48 9.12
N ARG A 190 -6.74 3.67 8.52
CA ARG A 190 -6.51 3.66 7.07
C ARG A 190 -6.52 2.22 6.58
N GLU A 191 -7.02 2.00 5.37
CA GLU A 191 -7.06 0.68 4.75
C GLU A 191 -6.25 0.71 3.45
N ARG A 192 -5.26 -0.17 3.33
CA ARG A 192 -4.42 -0.32 2.13
C ARG A 192 -4.06 -1.79 1.93
N SER A 193 -4.23 -2.29 0.71
CA SER A 193 -3.91 -3.68 0.33
C SER A 193 -4.52 -4.71 1.29
N GLY A 194 -5.75 -4.47 1.77
CA GLY A 194 -6.46 -5.34 2.73
C GLY A 194 -5.94 -5.30 4.18
N ILE A 195 -4.99 -4.41 4.49
CA ILE A 195 -4.50 -4.15 5.84
C ILE A 195 -5.13 -2.86 6.35
N ILE A 196 -5.70 -2.90 7.55
CA ILE A 196 -6.19 -1.73 8.27
C ILE A 196 -5.12 -1.35 9.29
N ASP A 197 -4.47 -0.21 9.11
CA ASP A 197 -3.58 0.37 10.12
C ASP A 197 -4.32 1.35 11.02
N VAL A 198 -3.93 1.37 12.30
CA VAL A 198 -4.40 2.37 13.24
C VAL A 198 -3.25 3.06 13.98
N THR A 199 -3.26 4.39 13.94
CA THR A 199 -2.28 5.25 14.61
C THR A 199 -2.94 6.43 15.34
N GLY A 200 -2.16 7.18 16.12
CA GLY A 200 -2.67 8.30 16.93
C GLY A 200 -3.51 7.82 18.12
N THR A 201 -3.83 8.70 19.07
CA THR A 201 -4.57 8.32 20.29
C THR A 201 -6.08 8.48 20.10
N GLY A 202 -6.87 7.51 20.57
CA GLY A 202 -8.33 7.63 20.58
C GLY A 202 -8.83 8.65 21.60
N SER A 203 -9.98 9.26 21.34
CA SER A 203 -10.63 10.22 22.25
C SER A 203 -11.43 9.55 23.38
N GLY A 204 -11.64 8.23 23.30
CA GLY A 204 -12.30 7.46 24.36
C GLY A 204 -11.39 7.22 25.57
N PHE A 205 -11.98 6.79 26.68
CA PHE A 205 -11.23 6.47 27.90
C PHE A 205 -10.11 5.46 27.64
N GLY A 206 -8.93 5.72 28.23
CA GLY A 206 -7.74 4.88 28.05
C GLY A 206 -7.15 4.95 26.64
N GLY A 207 -7.44 6.01 25.87
CA GLY A 207 -7.00 6.16 24.47
C GLY A 207 -7.79 5.26 23.50
N ARG A 208 -9.00 4.84 23.89
CA ARG A 208 -9.84 3.92 23.14
C ARG A 208 -10.29 4.54 21.81
N ALA A 209 -10.11 3.79 20.73
CA ALA A 209 -10.72 4.01 19.43
C ALA A 209 -11.34 2.70 18.91
N LEU A 210 -12.47 2.80 18.20
CA LEU A 210 -13.12 1.65 17.56
C LEU A 210 -13.20 1.88 16.05
N CYS A 211 -13.21 0.79 15.28
CA CYS A 211 -13.55 0.78 13.87
C CYS A 211 -14.62 -0.28 13.64
N LEU A 212 -15.87 0.16 13.53
CA LEU A 212 -17.03 -0.72 13.58
C LEU A 212 -17.43 -1.20 12.19
N TYR A 213 -17.61 -2.50 12.04
CA TYR A 213 -18.12 -3.10 10.81
C TYR A 213 -19.56 -2.66 10.58
N GLN A 214 -19.89 -2.29 9.34
CA GLN A 214 -21.21 -1.79 8.96
C GLN A 214 -22.19 -2.86 8.49
N PRO A 215 -21.77 -3.89 7.72
CA PRO A 215 -22.69 -4.95 7.33
C PRO A 215 -23.30 -5.69 8.53
N ALA A 216 -24.49 -6.25 8.31
CA ALA A 216 -25.28 -6.86 9.36
C ALA A 216 -24.57 -8.06 10.00
N VAL A 217 -24.69 -8.17 11.32
CA VAL A 217 -24.19 -9.30 12.10
C VAL A 217 -25.25 -10.41 12.10
N PRO A 218 -24.88 -11.68 11.86
CA PRO A 218 -25.83 -12.79 11.97
C PRO A 218 -26.49 -12.83 13.35
N ALA A 219 -27.77 -13.20 13.40
CA ALA A 219 -28.51 -13.29 14.65
C ALA A 219 -28.10 -14.52 15.46
N GLU A 220 -28.17 -14.41 16.79
CA GLU A 220 -27.97 -15.48 17.79
C GLU A 220 -26.55 -16.07 17.92
N SER A 221 -25.96 -16.60 16.84
CA SER A 221 -24.65 -17.24 16.85
C SER A 221 -23.80 -16.83 15.65
N PHE A 222 -22.57 -16.40 15.93
CA PHE A 222 -21.61 -16.03 14.89
C PHE A 222 -20.18 -16.17 15.38
N GLU A 223 -19.25 -16.18 14.44
CA GLU A 223 -17.83 -16.08 14.67
C GLU A 223 -17.30 -14.79 14.04
N VAL A 224 -16.45 -14.08 14.79
CA VAL A 224 -15.69 -12.94 14.29
C VAL A 224 -14.20 -13.22 14.48
N ALA A 225 -13.41 -13.00 13.43
CA ALA A 225 -11.97 -13.22 13.46
C ALA A 225 -11.19 -12.11 12.77
N VAL A 226 -9.94 -11.93 13.19
CA VAL A 226 -8.99 -11.01 12.57
C VAL A 226 -7.56 -11.48 12.86
N GLN A 227 -6.63 -11.20 11.95
CA GLN A 227 -5.22 -11.23 12.30
C GLN A 227 -4.77 -9.84 12.75
N VAL A 228 -4.10 -9.76 13.90
CA VAL A 228 -3.60 -8.50 14.46
C VAL A 228 -2.10 -8.56 14.73
N LYS A 229 -1.39 -7.47 14.44
CA LYS A 229 0.01 -7.24 14.81
C LYS A 229 0.13 -5.92 15.55
N LEU A 230 0.82 -5.94 16.69
CA LEU A 230 1.06 -4.76 17.51
C LEU A 230 2.51 -4.29 17.31
N ASP A 231 2.71 -2.98 17.30
CA ASP A 231 4.04 -2.35 17.27
C ASP A 231 4.87 -2.66 18.54
N ASN A 232 4.18 -2.80 19.67
CA ASN A 232 4.79 -3.02 20.97
C ASN A 232 3.96 -4.01 21.81
N VAL A 233 4.65 -4.89 22.53
CA VAL A 233 4.09 -5.88 23.46
C VAL A 233 3.28 -5.24 24.59
N SER A 234 3.64 -4.02 24.98
CA SER A 234 2.90 -3.27 25.98
C SER A 234 1.58 -2.72 25.44
N GLY A 235 1.35 -2.70 24.13
CA GLY A 235 0.14 -2.14 23.50
C GLY A 235 -1.14 -2.94 23.77
N ALA A 236 -2.29 -2.45 23.30
CA ALA A 236 -3.54 -3.19 23.26
C ALA A 236 -4.40 -2.86 22.04
N ALA A 237 -4.72 -3.88 21.25
CA ALA A 237 -5.54 -3.79 20.04
C ALA A 237 -6.06 -5.18 19.64
N GLY A 238 -7.29 -5.28 19.12
CA GLY A 238 -7.88 -6.56 18.70
C GLY A 238 -9.37 -6.45 18.36
N LEU A 239 -10.13 -7.49 18.68
CA LEU A 239 -11.52 -7.63 18.25
C LEU A 239 -12.51 -6.91 19.16
N VAL A 240 -13.54 -6.37 18.53
CA VAL A 240 -14.83 -6.01 19.12
C VAL A 240 -15.86 -7.00 18.58
N PHE A 241 -16.52 -7.74 19.47
CA PHE A 241 -17.54 -8.72 19.07
C PHE A 241 -18.96 -8.28 19.47
N HIS A 242 -19.08 -7.14 20.14
CA HIS A 242 -20.36 -6.49 20.43
C HIS A 242 -20.11 -5.02 20.78
N ALA A 243 -20.85 -4.10 20.17
CA ALA A 243 -20.82 -2.67 20.47
C ALA A 243 -22.18 -2.01 20.19
N ASP A 244 -22.54 -1.01 20.99
CA ASP A 244 -23.75 -0.19 20.79
C ASP A 244 -23.51 1.02 19.87
N GLY A 245 -22.29 1.17 19.35
CA GLY A 245 -21.89 2.33 18.54
C GLY A 245 -21.52 3.56 19.37
N GLN A 246 -21.70 3.49 20.69
CA GLN A 246 -21.31 4.48 21.68
C GLN A 246 -20.31 3.83 22.64
N ASP A 247 -20.46 4.05 23.94
CA ASP A 247 -19.46 3.68 24.93
C ASP A 247 -19.46 2.21 25.34
N LYS A 248 -20.51 1.46 25.02
CA LYS A 248 -20.61 0.06 25.42
C LYS A 248 -20.05 -0.85 24.35
N HIS A 249 -19.08 -1.67 24.74
CA HIS A 249 -18.59 -2.73 23.86
C HIS A 249 -17.93 -3.85 24.65
N TYR A 250 -17.86 -5.02 24.03
CA TYR A 250 -17.07 -6.16 24.48
C TYR A 250 -15.92 -6.38 23.51
N GLY A 251 -14.75 -6.71 24.05
CA GLY A 251 -13.56 -6.90 23.24
C GLY A 251 -12.66 -8.03 23.72
N PHE A 252 -11.95 -8.63 22.76
CA PHE A 252 -10.94 -9.65 22.99
C PHE A 252 -9.65 -9.28 22.27
N TYR A 253 -8.57 -9.09 23.03
CA TYR A 253 -7.33 -8.54 22.48
C TYR A 253 -6.10 -8.82 23.36
N PRO A 254 -4.88 -8.88 22.77
CA PRO A 254 -3.65 -8.81 23.51
C PRO A 254 -3.49 -7.46 24.22
N SER A 255 -2.93 -7.49 25.43
CA SER A 255 -2.61 -6.32 26.24
C SER A 255 -1.49 -6.67 27.22
N ASN A 256 -0.36 -5.95 27.18
CA ASN A 256 0.80 -6.20 28.04
C ASN A 256 1.28 -7.67 27.98
N GLY A 257 1.34 -8.25 26.79
CA GLY A 257 1.77 -9.65 26.59
C GLY A 257 0.77 -10.73 26.98
N GLN A 258 -0.41 -10.37 27.50
CA GLN A 258 -1.48 -11.31 27.87
C GLN A 258 -2.74 -11.09 27.02
N LEU A 259 -3.66 -12.05 26.98
CA LEU A 259 -4.94 -11.94 26.29
C LEU A 259 -6.03 -11.54 27.27
N ARG A 260 -6.81 -10.52 26.92
CA ARG A 260 -7.90 -10.00 27.76
C ARG A 260 -9.24 -10.14 27.07
N LEU A 261 -10.22 -10.64 27.82
CA LEU A 261 -11.64 -10.48 27.53
C LEU A 261 -12.18 -9.35 28.41
N THR A 262 -12.74 -8.31 27.80
CA THR A 262 -13.15 -7.10 28.50
C THR A 262 -14.56 -6.67 28.13
N CYS A 263 -15.18 -5.90 29.02
CA CYS A 263 -16.45 -5.21 28.81
C CYS A 263 -16.29 -3.75 29.21
N PHE A 264 -16.74 -2.84 28.36
CA PHE A 264 -16.98 -1.44 28.68
C PHE A 264 -18.48 -1.22 28.71
N ARG A 265 -18.98 -0.65 29.80
CA ARG A 265 -20.41 -0.32 30.01
C ARG A 265 -20.67 1.19 29.95
N GLY A 266 -19.66 1.99 29.65
CA GLY A 266 -19.69 3.45 29.71
C GLY A 266 -18.34 4.12 29.39
N PRO A 267 -18.26 5.46 29.50
CA PRO A 267 -17.14 6.26 28.98
C PRO A 267 -15.94 6.36 29.92
N SER A 268 -15.91 5.66 31.06
CA SER A 268 -14.90 5.87 32.11
C SER A 268 -14.28 4.58 32.65
N VAL A 269 -13.22 4.72 33.46
CA VAL A 269 -12.58 3.61 34.16
C VAL A 269 -13.56 2.82 35.04
N TYR A 270 -14.54 3.49 35.65
CA TYR A 270 -15.52 2.85 36.55
C TYR A 270 -16.52 1.96 35.81
N SER A 271 -16.58 2.10 34.49
CA SER A 271 -17.42 1.31 33.60
C SER A 271 -16.62 0.31 32.78
N TRP A 272 -15.33 0.13 33.07
CA TRP A 272 -14.47 -0.85 32.42
C TRP A 272 -14.26 -2.06 33.34
N GLU A 273 -14.47 -3.25 32.79
CA GLU A 273 -14.36 -4.53 33.48
C GLU A 273 -13.48 -5.47 32.65
N VAL A 274 -12.46 -6.06 33.29
CA VAL A 274 -11.69 -7.19 32.72
C VAL A 274 -12.39 -8.45 33.18
N LEU A 275 -13.09 -9.12 32.26
CA LEU A 275 -13.86 -10.33 32.55
C LEU A 275 -12.91 -11.51 32.80
N GLN A 276 -11.90 -11.66 31.94
CA GLN A 276 -10.84 -12.65 32.08
C GLN A 276 -9.52 -12.14 31.49
N GLU A 277 -8.40 -12.57 32.07
CA GLU A 277 -7.04 -12.31 31.58
C GLU A 277 -6.25 -13.63 31.61
N VAL A 278 -5.61 -14.00 30.50
CA VAL A 278 -4.87 -15.26 30.36
C VAL A 278 -3.54 -15.07 29.65
N ALA A 279 -2.48 -15.71 30.17
CA ALA A 279 -1.23 -15.89 29.44
C ALA A 279 -1.32 -17.13 28.56
N SER A 280 -0.90 -17.03 27.29
CA SER A 280 -0.92 -18.16 26.35
C SER A 280 0.42 -18.26 25.62
N PRO A 281 1.07 -19.44 25.59
CA PRO A 281 2.28 -19.65 24.79
C PRO A 281 2.00 -19.60 23.28
N HIS A 282 0.72 -19.64 22.89
CA HIS A 282 0.29 -19.54 21.50
C HIS A 282 0.21 -18.09 21.01
N TYR A 283 0.23 -17.10 21.89
CA TYR A 283 0.37 -15.70 21.49
C TYR A 283 1.84 -15.38 21.24
N VAL A 284 2.17 -14.84 20.07
CA VAL A 284 3.54 -14.53 19.67
C VAL A 284 3.69 -13.00 19.54
N PRO A 285 4.26 -12.32 20.55
CA PRO A 285 4.38 -10.86 20.52
C PRO A 285 5.17 -10.34 19.31
N GLY A 286 4.73 -9.22 18.74
CA GLY A 286 5.37 -8.59 17.57
C GLY A 286 5.13 -9.32 16.24
N GLN A 287 4.43 -10.46 16.25
CA GLN A 287 4.03 -11.20 15.06
C GLN A 287 2.53 -11.05 14.79
N TRP A 288 2.10 -11.45 13.60
CA TRP A 288 0.68 -11.60 13.29
C TRP A 288 0.06 -12.70 14.16
N ASN A 289 -1.01 -12.37 14.85
CA ASN A 289 -1.77 -13.31 15.67
C ASN A 289 -3.21 -13.36 15.20
N TYR A 290 -3.70 -14.56 14.89
CA TYR A 290 -5.09 -14.81 14.56
C TYR A 290 -5.93 -14.83 15.83
N LEU A 291 -6.81 -13.85 15.99
CA LEU A 291 -7.79 -13.81 17.06
C LEU A 291 -9.15 -14.24 16.50
N LYS A 292 -9.87 -15.07 17.23
CA LYS A 292 -11.27 -15.41 16.92
C LYS A 292 -12.12 -15.40 18.17
N VAL A 293 -13.34 -14.90 18.05
CA VAL A 293 -14.38 -15.00 19.07
C VAL A 293 -15.59 -15.68 18.47
N ARG A 294 -16.05 -16.77 19.10
CA ARG A 294 -17.33 -17.40 18.82
C ARG A 294 -18.34 -16.93 19.87
N VAL A 295 -19.44 -16.35 19.40
CA VAL A 295 -20.57 -15.92 20.23
C VAL A 295 -21.71 -16.88 20.00
N GLN A 296 -22.25 -17.43 21.08
CA GLN A 296 -23.42 -18.32 21.14
C GLN A 296 -24.39 -17.77 22.20
N PRO A 297 -25.68 -18.14 22.24
CA PRO A 297 -26.69 -17.46 23.08
C PRO A 297 -26.37 -17.28 24.58
N ALA A 298 -25.48 -18.09 25.16
CA ALA A 298 -25.07 -17.98 26.57
C ALA A 298 -23.56 -18.19 26.78
N ARG A 299 -22.76 -18.22 25.70
CA ARG A 299 -21.34 -18.62 25.78
C ARG A 299 -20.49 -17.86 24.78
N ILE A 300 -19.31 -17.46 25.24
CA ILE A 300 -18.26 -16.82 24.45
C ILE A 300 -17.03 -17.72 24.51
N GLU A 301 -16.52 -18.11 23.36
CA GLU A 301 -15.25 -18.82 23.23
C GLU A 301 -14.25 -17.93 22.50
N CYS A 302 -13.10 -17.65 23.11
CA CYS A 302 -12.03 -16.86 22.49
C CYS A 302 -10.81 -17.72 22.17
N PHE A 303 -10.26 -17.52 20.98
CA PHE A 303 -9.16 -18.28 20.42
C PHE A 303 -8.01 -17.36 20.01
N VAL A 304 -6.78 -17.82 20.21
CA VAL A 304 -5.57 -17.23 19.61
C VAL A 304 -4.84 -18.31 18.81
N ASN A 305 -4.46 -18.01 17.56
CA ASN A 305 -3.71 -18.92 16.68
C ASN A 305 -4.31 -20.35 16.66
N GLY A 306 -5.65 -20.42 16.56
CA GLY A 306 -6.42 -21.66 16.52
C GLY A 306 -6.64 -22.36 17.87
N GLN A 307 -6.07 -21.87 18.97
CA GLN A 307 -6.17 -22.47 20.30
C GLN A 307 -7.19 -21.74 21.17
N LEU A 308 -8.12 -22.50 21.76
CA LEU A 308 -9.08 -21.98 22.74
C LEU A 308 -8.35 -21.55 24.01
N VAL A 309 -8.54 -20.30 24.42
CA VAL A 309 -7.89 -19.73 25.61
C VAL A 309 -8.85 -19.20 26.65
N ILE A 310 -10.05 -18.80 26.25
CA ILE A 310 -11.10 -18.31 27.14
C ILE A 310 -12.42 -18.97 26.76
N ASP A 311 -13.14 -19.43 27.77
CA ASP A 311 -14.51 -19.92 27.69
C ASP A 311 -15.30 -19.27 28.82
N ALA A 312 -16.29 -18.44 28.47
CA ALA A 312 -17.01 -17.61 29.40
C ALA A 312 -18.51 -17.63 29.12
N ALA A 313 -19.33 -17.61 30.18
CA ALA A 313 -20.76 -17.37 30.07
C ALA A 313 -21.05 -15.88 29.88
N HIS A 314 -22.17 -15.54 29.23
CA HIS A 314 -22.67 -14.17 29.16
C HIS A 314 -24.20 -14.12 29.18
N ASP A 315 -24.73 -12.97 29.56
CA ASP A 315 -26.16 -12.68 29.52
C ASP A 315 -26.43 -11.60 28.46
N GLY A 316 -27.09 -11.96 27.36
CA GLY A 316 -27.71 -10.96 26.45
C GLY A 316 -26.83 -10.30 25.40
N LEU A 317 -25.90 -11.02 24.76
CA LEU A 317 -25.17 -10.54 23.57
C LEU A 317 -25.89 -10.90 22.25
N SER A 318 -27.19 -10.65 22.16
CA SER A 318 -28.00 -11.04 21.00
C SER A 318 -28.06 -10.00 19.88
N GLU A 319 -27.67 -8.75 20.16
CA GLU A 319 -27.76 -7.62 19.23
C GLU A 319 -26.52 -6.74 19.38
N GLY A 320 -25.97 -6.18 18.30
CA GLY A 320 -24.85 -5.25 18.40
C GLY A 320 -23.98 -5.27 17.15
N ARG A 321 -22.93 -4.44 17.17
CA ARG A 321 -21.96 -4.35 16.07
C ARG A 321 -20.64 -5.00 16.44
N VAL A 322 -19.96 -5.53 15.43
CA VAL A 322 -18.60 -6.08 15.56
C VAL A 322 -17.59 -5.09 14.97
N GLY A 323 -16.30 -5.31 15.19
CA GLY A 323 -15.26 -4.52 14.57
C GLY A 323 -13.91 -4.67 15.26
N LEU A 324 -13.14 -3.58 15.23
CA LEU A 324 -11.78 -3.51 15.73
C LEU A 324 -11.71 -2.48 16.87
N ALA A 325 -10.83 -2.72 17.83
CA ALA A 325 -10.54 -1.78 18.91
C ALA A 325 -9.04 -1.60 19.07
N LYS A 326 -8.66 -0.40 19.52
CA LYS A 326 -7.31 -0.09 19.96
C LYS A 326 -7.35 0.83 21.17
N PHE A 327 -6.30 0.80 21.97
CA PHE A 327 -6.21 1.58 23.22
C PHE A 327 -4.86 2.29 23.30
N ARG A 328 -4.77 3.28 24.19
CA ARG A 328 -3.55 4.05 24.49
C ARG A 328 -2.93 4.64 23.20
N ASP A 329 -1.61 4.73 23.18
CA ASP A 329 -0.78 5.10 22.04
C ASP A 329 -0.42 3.92 21.13
N THR A 330 -1.04 2.74 21.33
CA THR A 330 -0.76 1.53 20.53
C THR A 330 -0.97 1.80 19.05
N GLN A 331 0.01 1.40 18.24
CA GLN A 331 -0.14 1.26 16.80
C GLN A 331 -0.36 -0.22 16.48
N ALA A 332 -1.34 -0.48 15.63
CA ALA A 332 -1.69 -1.85 15.27
C ALA A 332 -2.07 -1.94 13.81
N GLU A 333 -1.80 -3.11 13.26
CA GLU A 333 -2.23 -3.49 11.92
C GLU A 333 -3.19 -4.67 12.05
N PHE A 334 -4.27 -4.63 11.27
CA PHE A 334 -5.28 -5.67 11.19
C PHE A 334 -5.41 -6.15 9.76
N ARG A 335 -5.65 -7.45 9.56
CA ARG A 335 -5.92 -8.01 8.23
C ARG A 335 -6.84 -9.21 8.32
N GLN A 336 -7.41 -9.61 7.18
CA GLN A 336 -8.30 -10.77 7.06
C GLN A 336 -9.43 -10.76 8.11
N PHE A 337 -10.09 -9.62 8.28
CA PHE A 337 -11.28 -9.55 9.13
C PHE A 337 -12.40 -10.41 8.51
N GLN A 338 -12.98 -11.27 9.34
CA GLN A 338 -14.02 -12.22 8.93
C GLN A 338 -15.19 -12.17 9.89
N LEU A 339 -16.40 -12.24 9.35
CA LEU A 339 -17.66 -12.39 10.07
C LEU A 339 -18.51 -13.42 9.35
N ALA A 340 -18.87 -14.50 10.02
CA ALA A 340 -19.71 -15.56 9.47
C ALA A 340 -20.44 -16.30 10.60
N GLU A 341 -21.47 -17.09 10.28
CA GLU A 341 -22.07 -18.02 11.25
C GLU A 341 -21.04 -19.02 11.79
N LYS A 342 -20.08 -19.41 10.93
CA LYS A 342 -18.96 -20.27 11.27
C LYS A 342 -17.75 -19.94 10.40
N ILE A 343 -16.59 -19.77 11.02
CA ILE A 343 -15.30 -19.58 10.34
C ILE A 343 -14.51 -20.89 10.46
N GLU A 344 -13.99 -21.38 9.34
CA GLU A 344 -13.15 -22.58 9.35
C GLU A 344 -11.90 -22.36 10.21
N ASP A 345 -11.59 -23.34 11.06
CA ASP A 345 -10.34 -23.33 11.83
C ASP A 345 -9.19 -23.66 10.88
N ASP A 346 -8.29 -22.71 10.66
CA ASP A 346 -7.04 -22.98 9.95
C ASP A 346 -6.15 -23.84 10.85
N ARG A 347 -6.12 -25.15 10.57
CA ARG A 347 -5.33 -26.16 11.29
C ARG A 347 -4.42 -26.85 10.30
N LEU A 348 -3.17 -27.07 10.71
CA LEU A 348 -2.25 -27.94 9.99
C LEU A 348 -2.91 -29.32 9.81
N ASP A 349 -2.97 -29.77 8.56
CA ASP A 349 -3.38 -31.13 8.25
C ASP A 349 -2.37 -32.14 8.84
N GLU A 350 -2.76 -33.41 8.92
CA GLU A 350 -1.95 -34.45 9.57
C GLU A 350 -0.59 -34.64 8.90
N ALA A 351 -0.49 -34.50 7.57
CA ALA A 351 0.77 -34.64 6.85
C ALA A 351 1.70 -33.44 7.12
N SER A 352 1.19 -32.21 7.05
CA SER A 352 1.91 -30.98 7.39
C SER A 352 2.40 -31.00 8.84
N ARG A 353 1.54 -31.43 9.77
CA ARG A 353 1.91 -31.57 11.18
C ARG A 353 3.05 -32.57 11.39
N LYS A 354 2.95 -33.77 10.81
CA LYS A 354 4.03 -34.78 10.87
C LYS A 354 5.33 -34.26 10.26
N TRP A 355 5.25 -33.50 9.16
CA TRP A 355 6.40 -32.89 8.52
C TRP A 355 7.10 -31.89 9.47
N PHE A 356 6.35 -31.01 10.12
CA PHE A 356 6.90 -30.07 11.11
C PHE A 356 7.47 -30.80 12.35
N GLU A 357 6.80 -31.84 12.84
CA GLU A 357 7.28 -32.65 13.96
C GLU A 357 8.62 -33.35 13.65
N GLN A 358 8.80 -33.84 12.42
CA GLN A 358 10.07 -34.45 11.95
C GLN A 358 11.18 -33.42 11.72
N MET A 359 10.82 -32.19 11.37
CA MET A 359 11.78 -31.10 11.15
C MET A 359 12.39 -30.59 12.47
N LEU A 360 11.64 -30.65 13.58
CA LEU A 360 11.99 -30.03 14.86
C LEU A 360 12.69 -31.01 15.82
N GLU A 361 13.95 -31.39 15.54
CA GLU A 361 14.88 -31.86 16.58
C GLU A 361 15.71 -30.69 17.14
N LEU A 362 15.05 -29.61 17.54
CA LEU A 362 15.72 -28.47 18.17
C LEU A 362 15.92 -28.76 19.66
N ARG A 363 17.18 -28.96 20.09
CA ARG A 363 17.54 -28.75 21.50
C ARG A 363 17.32 -27.27 21.81
N VAL A 364 16.35 -26.99 22.68
CA VAL A 364 16.16 -25.65 23.25
C VAL A 364 17.43 -25.32 24.06
N PHE A 365 18.11 -24.23 23.71
CA PHE A 365 19.16 -23.68 24.57
C PHE A 365 18.46 -22.89 25.68
N GLU A 366 18.27 -23.53 26.84
CA GLU A 366 17.72 -22.86 28.04
C GLU A 366 18.77 -21.90 28.63
N ASP A 367 18.32 -20.95 29.45
CA ASP A 367 19.17 -19.94 30.08
C ASP A 367 20.18 -20.60 31.04
N SER A 368 21.33 -21.02 30.51
CA SER A 368 22.39 -21.73 31.24
C SER A 368 23.47 -20.77 31.74
N ASN A 369 23.06 -19.63 32.29
CA ASN A 369 23.95 -18.66 32.95
C ASN A 369 24.31 -19.10 34.39
N ASP A 370 24.36 -20.39 34.67
CA ASP A 370 24.85 -20.88 35.95
C ASP A 370 26.38 -20.74 36.01
N LEU A 371 26.88 -20.42 37.21
CA LEU A 371 28.30 -20.13 37.44
C LEU A 371 29.20 -21.33 37.07
N GLU A 372 28.70 -22.57 37.18
CA GLU A 372 29.43 -23.80 36.83
C GLU A 372 29.69 -23.96 35.33
N SER A 373 28.72 -23.62 34.46
CA SER A 373 28.91 -23.68 33.01
C SER A 373 29.89 -22.62 32.51
N ILE A 374 29.84 -21.43 33.10
CA ILE A 374 30.76 -20.33 32.78
C ILE A 374 32.19 -20.70 33.18
N ASP A 375 32.41 -21.22 34.39
CA ASP A 375 33.73 -21.64 34.87
C ASP A 375 34.31 -22.79 34.02
N THR A 376 33.47 -23.73 33.60
CA THR A 376 33.86 -24.83 32.70
C THR A 376 34.34 -24.29 31.34
N LEU A 377 33.57 -23.38 30.73
CA LEU A 377 33.90 -22.79 29.43
C LEU A 377 35.05 -21.78 29.49
N ALA A 378 35.27 -21.15 30.64
CA ALA A 378 36.35 -20.18 30.89
C ALA A 378 37.75 -20.81 30.80
N THR A 379 37.86 -22.13 31.06
CA THR A 379 39.13 -22.87 30.90
C THR A 379 39.70 -22.83 29.47
N SER A 380 38.85 -22.58 28.47
CA SER A 380 39.21 -22.39 27.05
C SER A 380 38.45 -21.22 26.43
N SER A 381 38.38 -20.10 27.15
CA SER A 381 37.50 -18.95 26.88
C SER A 381 37.42 -18.49 25.41
N VAL A 382 38.56 -18.35 24.72
CA VAL A 382 38.59 -17.91 23.32
C VAL A 382 38.01 -18.96 22.36
N ALA A 383 38.32 -20.24 22.58
CA ALA A 383 37.82 -21.33 21.76
C ALA A 383 36.33 -21.58 22.00
N SER A 384 35.90 -21.54 23.27
CA SER A 384 34.51 -21.64 23.70
C SER A 384 33.67 -20.50 23.11
N ALA A 385 34.12 -19.24 23.21
CA ALA A 385 33.41 -18.09 22.64
C ALA A 385 33.30 -18.15 21.11
N ARG A 386 34.36 -18.62 20.43
CA ARG A 386 34.34 -18.85 18.97
C ARG A 386 33.34 -19.94 18.59
N GLU A 387 33.30 -21.03 19.34
CA GLU A 387 32.37 -22.14 19.07
C GLU A 387 30.92 -21.73 19.33
N LEU A 388 30.64 -21.02 20.42
CA LEU A 388 29.32 -20.42 20.70
C LEU A 388 28.89 -19.48 19.58
N SER A 389 29.80 -18.62 19.11
CA SER A 389 29.53 -17.72 17.97
C SER A 389 29.23 -18.51 16.68
N ARG A 390 29.94 -19.61 16.44
CA ARG A 390 29.71 -20.50 15.29
C ARG A 390 28.32 -21.15 15.35
N GLN A 391 27.91 -21.65 16.52
CA GLN A 391 26.58 -22.22 16.72
C GLN A 391 25.48 -21.16 16.57
N ALA A 392 25.67 -19.96 17.12
CA ALA A 392 24.74 -18.85 16.94
C ALA A 392 24.56 -18.48 15.45
N GLN A 393 25.65 -18.46 14.67
CA GLN A 393 25.57 -18.23 13.22
C GLN A 393 24.84 -19.37 12.49
N ARG A 394 25.04 -20.63 12.89
CA ARG A 394 24.31 -21.78 12.32
C ARG A 394 22.80 -21.67 12.56
N LEU A 395 22.39 -21.34 13.78
CA LEU A 395 20.99 -21.15 14.13
C LEU A 395 20.35 -19.99 13.36
N ARG A 396 21.08 -18.87 13.18
CA ARG A 396 20.60 -17.75 12.34
C ARG A 396 20.35 -18.16 10.90
N ARG A 397 21.28 -18.90 10.28
CA ARG A 397 21.10 -19.41 8.90
C ARG A 397 19.91 -20.37 8.79
N GLN A 398 19.69 -21.22 9.79
CA GLN A 398 18.52 -22.11 9.83
C GLN A 398 17.22 -21.30 9.95
N ALA A 399 17.19 -20.27 10.80
CA ALA A 399 16.04 -19.37 10.92
C ALA A 399 15.74 -18.64 9.59
N GLU A 400 16.75 -18.11 8.92
CA GLU A 400 16.62 -17.47 7.60
C GLU A 400 16.10 -18.45 6.53
N ARG A 401 16.50 -19.72 6.56
CA ARG A 401 15.96 -20.76 5.66
C ARG A 401 14.49 -21.05 5.94
N LEU A 402 14.10 -21.14 7.21
CA LEU A 402 12.71 -21.35 7.60
C LEU A 402 11.82 -20.17 7.21
N GLN A 403 12.31 -18.94 7.37
CA GLN A 403 11.60 -17.73 6.93
C GLN A 403 11.36 -17.74 5.42
N ARG A 404 12.38 -18.04 4.62
CA ARG A 404 12.24 -18.16 3.16
C ARG A 404 11.28 -19.26 2.74
N LEU A 405 11.31 -20.42 3.41
CA LEU A 405 10.36 -21.49 3.14
C LEU A 405 8.92 -21.06 3.49
N ALA A 406 8.72 -20.34 4.60
CA ALA A 406 7.41 -19.82 4.96
C ALA A 406 6.88 -18.82 3.93
N GLU A 407 7.74 -17.98 3.37
CA GLU A 407 7.39 -17.09 2.25
C GLU A 407 6.99 -17.88 1.00
N ASP A 408 7.76 -18.89 0.62
CA ASP A 408 7.51 -19.71 -0.57
C ASP A 408 6.20 -20.53 -0.41
N VAL A 409 5.93 -21.06 0.79
CA VAL A 409 4.67 -21.75 1.12
C VAL A 409 3.48 -20.79 1.02
N ARG A 410 3.61 -19.55 1.50
CA ARG A 410 2.56 -18.53 1.40
C ARG A 410 2.29 -18.12 -0.05
N LEU A 411 3.32 -18.09 -0.89
CA LEU A 411 3.23 -17.68 -2.29
C LEU A 411 2.62 -18.77 -3.19
N ALA A 412 2.83 -20.05 -2.86
CA ALA A 412 2.44 -21.18 -3.72
C ALA A 412 0.94 -21.20 -4.11
N PRO A 413 -0.03 -20.98 -3.20
CA PRO A 413 -1.45 -20.92 -3.56
C PRO A 413 -1.77 -19.78 -4.53
N LEU A 414 -1.12 -18.62 -4.37
CA LEU A 414 -1.31 -17.46 -5.25
C LEU A 414 -0.82 -17.78 -6.68
N LEU A 415 0.35 -18.41 -6.80
CA LEU A 415 0.89 -18.84 -8.09
C LEU A 415 0.00 -19.89 -8.77
N GLN A 416 -0.56 -20.82 -8.00
CA GLN A 416 -1.51 -21.81 -8.53
C GLN A 416 -2.77 -21.13 -9.07
N GLN A 417 -3.33 -20.17 -8.33
CA GLN A 417 -4.49 -19.41 -8.78
C GLN A 417 -4.18 -18.55 -10.00
N LEU A 418 -2.99 -17.94 -10.06
CA LEU A 418 -2.54 -17.14 -11.20
C LEU A 418 -2.40 -18.00 -12.45
N GLY A 419 -1.78 -19.18 -12.34
CA GLY A 419 -1.61 -20.10 -13.46
C GLY A 419 -2.91 -20.67 -14.02
N SER A 420 -3.97 -20.79 -13.20
CA SER A 420 -5.29 -21.22 -13.66
C SER A 420 -6.21 -20.08 -14.09
N CYS A 421 -5.88 -18.82 -13.77
CA CYS A 421 -6.73 -17.63 -13.97
C CYS A 421 -7.24 -17.51 -15.42
N PHE A 422 -6.36 -17.72 -16.41
CA PHE A 422 -6.70 -17.56 -17.83
C PHE A 422 -7.10 -18.86 -18.54
N SER A 423 -7.53 -19.87 -17.78
CA SER A 423 -8.01 -21.14 -18.36
C SER A 423 -9.41 -21.05 -18.96
N SER A 424 -10.10 -19.91 -18.78
CA SER A 424 -11.42 -19.62 -19.35
C SER A 424 -11.40 -18.26 -20.08
N GLU A 425 -12.30 -18.07 -21.06
CA GLU A 425 -12.29 -16.91 -21.97
C GLU A 425 -12.93 -15.61 -21.39
N GLU A 426 -13.24 -15.56 -20.09
CA GLU A 426 -13.96 -14.41 -19.51
C GLU A 426 -13.03 -13.24 -19.12
N ALA A 427 -13.37 -12.02 -19.53
CA ALA A 427 -12.62 -10.80 -19.22
C ALA A 427 -12.55 -10.45 -17.72
N SER A 428 -13.47 -10.97 -16.88
CA SER A 428 -13.41 -10.84 -15.41
C SER A 428 -12.10 -11.39 -14.82
N GLU A 429 -11.45 -12.31 -15.53
CA GLU A 429 -10.17 -12.89 -15.14
C GLU A 429 -8.99 -11.92 -15.34
N LEU A 430 -9.09 -10.87 -16.17
CA LEU A 430 -7.99 -9.91 -16.33
C LEU A 430 -7.78 -9.11 -15.03
N LEU A 431 -8.82 -8.47 -14.50
CA LEU A 431 -8.71 -7.72 -13.26
C LEU A 431 -8.22 -8.64 -12.12
N ARG A 432 -8.83 -9.83 -11.99
CA ARG A 432 -8.42 -10.83 -10.99
C ARG A 432 -6.96 -11.26 -11.15
N GLY A 433 -6.50 -11.49 -12.37
CA GLY A 433 -5.11 -11.83 -12.67
C GLY A 433 -4.13 -10.72 -12.29
N THR A 434 -4.47 -9.45 -12.57
CA THR A 434 -3.63 -8.32 -12.15
C THR A 434 -3.60 -8.12 -10.63
N LEU A 435 -4.70 -8.40 -9.93
CA LEU A 435 -4.74 -8.42 -8.47
C LEU A 435 -3.93 -9.60 -7.91
N LEU A 436 -3.98 -10.79 -8.52
CA LEU A 436 -3.12 -11.92 -8.13
C LEU A 436 -1.63 -11.61 -8.31
N ILE A 437 -1.27 -10.86 -9.36
CA ILE A 437 0.09 -10.36 -9.56
C ILE A 437 0.49 -9.40 -8.43
N ALA A 438 -0.38 -8.46 -8.05
CA ALA A 438 -0.11 -7.57 -6.91
C ALA A 438 0.00 -8.34 -5.58
N ALA A 439 -0.79 -9.41 -5.41
CA ALA A 439 -0.75 -10.27 -4.23
C ALA A 439 0.58 -11.00 -4.05
N LEU A 440 1.41 -11.10 -5.10
CA LEU A 440 2.76 -11.66 -4.95
C LEU A 440 3.59 -10.83 -3.94
N ASP A 441 3.46 -9.49 -3.98
CA ASP A 441 4.11 -8.60 -3.01
C ASP A 441 3.24 -8.32 -1.78
N HIS A 442 1.91 -8.35 -1.95
CA HIS A 442 0.92 -8.15 -0.89
C HIS A 442 0.09 -9.43 -0.63
N PRO A 443 0.69 -10.50 -0.09
CA PRO A 443 0.05 -11.83 -0.02
C PRO A 443 -1.18 -11.89 0.88
N ASP A 444 -1.39 -10.87 1.71
CA ASP A 444 -2.53 -10.77 2.62
C ASP A 444 -3.67 -9.92 2.07
N MET A 445 -3.55 -9.46 0.82
CA MET A 445 -4.53 -8.64 0.16
C MET A 445 -5.86 -9.36 -0.04
N ASP A 446 -6.96 -8.67 0.29
CA ASP A 446 -8.32 -9.14 0.04
C ASP A 446 -8.72 -8.86 -1.42
N ILE A 447 -8.30 -9.76 -2.32
CA ILE A 447 -8.60 -9.68 -3.77
C ILE A 447 -10.11 -9.51 -4.01
N ALA A 448 -10.95 -10.23 -3.26
CA ALA A 448 -12.40 -10.16 -3.41
C ALA A 448 -12.96 -8.77 -3.06
N SER A 449 -12.37 -8.08 -2.07
CA SER A 449 -12.74 -6.70 -1.76
C SER A 449 -12.40 -5.74 -2.89
N TYR A 450 -11.24 -5.87 -3.53
CA TYR A 450 -10.89 -5.03 -4.68
C TYR A 450 -11.80 -5.27 -5.88
N LEU A 451 -12.17 -6.54 -6.15
CA LEU A 451 -13.15 -6.86 -7.20
C LEU A 451 -14.50 -6.18 -6.93
N ARG A 452 -15.05 -6.32 -5.71
CA ARG A 452 -16.30 -5.64 -5.31
C ARG A 452 -16.18 -4.12 -5.37
N ARG A 453 -15.01 -3.57 -5.04
CA ARG A 453 -14.77 -2.12 -5.10
C ARG A 453 -14.86 -1.62 -6.54
N VAL A 454 -14.28 -2.32 -7.51
CA VAL A 454 -14.39 -1.94 -8.94
C VAL A 454 -15.83 -2.06 -9.43
N GLU A 455 -16.56 -3.10 -9.00
CA GLU A 455 -17.99 -3.23 -9.30
C GLU A 455 -18.81 -2.05 -8.72
N ALA A 456 -18.54 -1.66 -7.47
CA ALA A 456 -19.18 -0.50 -6.85
C ALA A 456 -18.85 0.81 -7.60
N MET A 457 -17.63 0.98 -8.10
CA MET A 457 -17.30 2.13 -8.96
C MET A 457 -18.15 2.14 -10.23
N ALA A 458 -18.36 0.98 -10.87
CA ALA A 458 -19.21 0.89 -12.05
C ALA A 458 -20.69 1.18 -11.72
N ASP A 459 -21.17 0.76 -10.56
CA ASP A 459 -22.51 1.07 -10.07
C ASP A 459 -22.70 2.57 -9.81
N GLU A 460 -21.69 3.25 -9.25
CA GLU A 460 -21.70 4.71 -9.10
C GLU A 460 -21.79 5.43 -10.46
N ILE A 461 -21.02 4.98 -11.46
CA ILE A 461 -21.11 5.52 -12.82
C ILE A 461 -22.52 5.30 -13.37
N ARG A 462 -23.08 4.10 -13.22
CA ARG A 462 -24.43 3.75 -13.69
C ARG A 462 -25.51 4.60 -13.03
N ALA A 463 -25.38 4.89 -11.73
CA ALA A 463 -26.32 5.75 -11.01
C ALA A 463 -26.30 7.21 -11.50
N SER A 464 -25.20 7.67 -12.10
CA SER A 464 -25.10 9.01 -12.69
C SER A 464 -25.69 9.12 -14.11
N LEU A 465 -26.02 8.00 -14.74
CA LEU A 465 -26.47 7.93 -16.13
C LEU A 465 -28.00 8.04 -16.25
N PRO A 466 -28.52 8.63 -17.36
CA PRO A 466 -29.94 8.52 -17.70
C PRO A 466 -30.39 7.06 -17.90
N GLU A 467 -31.68 6.75 -17.69
CA GLU A 467 -32.24 5.39 -17.82
C GLU A 467 -31.95 4.71 -19.18
N GLN A 468 -31.84 5.50 -20.26
CA GLN A 468 -31.54 5.01 -21.61
C GLN A 468 -30.28 5.67 -22.16
N ALA A 469 -29.18 5.59 -21.43
CA ALA A 469 -27.90 6.14 -21.87
C ALA A 469 -27.33 5.41 -23.10
N ASP A 470 -26.97 6.16 -24.13
CA ASP A 470 -26.22 5.65 -25.29
C ASP A 470 -24.75 5.38 -24.94
N GLU A 471 -24.01 4.70 -25.83
CA GLU A 471 -22.60 4.35 -25.57
C GLU A 471 -21.69 5.57 -25.42
N ALA A 472 -21.99 6.68 -26.13
CA ALA A 472 -21.20 7.90 -26.01
C ALA A 472 -21.43 8.60 -24.66
N GLN A 473 -22.64 8.55 -24.12
CA GLN A 473 -22.97 9.02 -22.77
C GLN A 473 -22.28 8.16 -21.71
N LYS A 474 -22.29 6.83 -21.87
CA LYS A 474 -21.58 5.91 -20.98
C LYS A 474 -20.07 6.15 -20.98
N LEU A 475 -19.46 6.29 -22.16
CA LEU A 475 -18.03 6.56 -22.30
C LEU A 475 -17.63 7.88 -21.64
N ARG A 476 -18.41 8.95 -21.88
CA ARG A 476 -18.19 10.25 -21.22
C ARG A 476 -18.35 10.18 -19.70
N ALA A 477 -19.33 9.42 -19.21
CA ALA A 477 -19.53 9.25 -17.77
C ALA A 477 -18.38 8.47 -17.11
N LEU A 478 -17.85 7.44 -17.78
CA LEU A 478 -16.65 6.73 -17.36
C LEU A 478 -15.44 7.67 -17.27
N GLU A 479 -15.19 8.46 -18.32
CA GLU A 479 -14.07 9.40 -18.38
C GLU A 479 -14.18 10.48 -17.31
N ARG A 480 -15.36 11.09 -17.15
CA ARG A 480 -15.63 12.07 -16.10
C ARG A 480 -15.41 11.46 -14.71
N TYR A 481 -15.97 10.28 -14.47
CA TYR A 481 -15.82 9.60 -13.19
C TYR A 481 -14.34 9.34 -12.87
N MET A 482 -13.57 8.80 -13.81
CA MET A 482 -12.17 8.48 -13.56
C MET A 482 -11.29 9.73 -13.43
N PHE A 483 -11.33 10.63 -14.42
CA PHE A 483 -10.30 11.67 -14.58
C PHE A 483 -10.70 13.03 -14.03
N GLU A 484 -11.99 13.29 -13.81
CA GLU A 484 -12.48 14.59 -13.31
C GLU A 484 -13.00 14.50 -11.87
N GLU A 485 -13.68 13.41 -11.50
CA GLU A 485 -14.33 13.27 -10.19
C GLU A 485 -13.48 12.51 -9.16
N ASN A 486 -12.69 11.52 -9.61
CA ASN A 486 -11.94 10.62 -8.74
C ASN A 486 -10.41 10.74 -8.88
N GLY A 487 -9.92 11.64 -9.74
CA GLY A 487 -8.51 11.95 -9.92
C GLY A 487 -7.63 10.75 -10.26
N PHE A 488 -8.10 9.80 -11.07
CA PHE A 488 -7.18 8.81 -11.64
C PHE A 488 -6.22 9.50 -12.61
N HIS A 489 -4.92 9.21 -12.52
CA HIS A 489 -3.94 9.79 -13.43
C HIS A 489 -2.71 8.91 -13.65
N GLY A 490 -1.97 9.22 -14.71
CA GLY A 490 -0.67 8.64 -14.97
C GLY A 490 0.38 9.14 -13.97
N GLY A 491 1.15 8.21 -13.40
CA GLY A 491 2.29 8.55 -12.53
C GLY A 491 3.48 9.08 -13.33
N ARG A 492 3.93 10.31 -13.08
CA ARG A 492 4.99 10.98 -13.88
C ARG A 492 6.31 11.15 -13.12
N GLU A 493 6.25 11.52 -11.85
CA GLU A 493 7.43 11.72 -11.00
C GLU A 493 8.08 10.39 -10.64
N GLU A 494 7.26 9.41 -10.26
CA GLU A 494 7.67 8.07 -9.86
C GLU A 494 7.23 7.01 -10.89
N TYR A 495 7.40 7.30 -12.19
CA TYR A 495 6.93 6.43 -13.28
C TYR A 495 7.38 4.96 -13.13
N TYR A 496 8.60 4.73 -12.65
CA TYR A 496 9.14 3.36 -12.47
C TYR A 496 8.92 2.77 -11.08
N HIS A 497 8.17 3.44 -10.21
CA HIS A 497 7.87 2.92 -8.89
C HIS A 497 6.97 1.69 -9.00
N VAL A 498 7.30 0.65 -8.22
CA VAL A 498 6.67 -0.67 -8.31
C VAL A 498 5.16 -0.57 -8.05
N ALA A 499 4.72 0.29 -7.12
CA ALA A 499 3.31 0.50 -6.80
C ALA A 499 2.44 0.86 -8.02
N ASN A 500 2.95 1.62 -8.99
CA ASN A 500 2.18 2.04 -10.17
C ASN A 500 1.84 0.86 -11.11
N ASN A 501 2.47 -0.30 -10.90
CA ASN A 501 2.19 -1.55 -11.62
C ASN A 501 1.27 -2.50 -10.84
N HIS A 502 0.90 -2.17 -9.60
CA HIS A 502 0.04 -2.98 -8.75
C HIS A 502 -1.40 -2.48 -8.77
N MET A 503 -2.35 -3.35 -9.13
CA MET A 503 -3.74 -2.95 -9.34
C MET A 503 -4.42 -2.45 -8.06
N ASP A 504 -4.11 -3.02 -6.90
CA ASP A 504 -4.59 -2.55 -5.61
C ASP A 504 -4.13 -1.13 -5.30
N ARG A 505 -2.85 -0.83 -5.57
CA ARG A 505 -2.29 0.51 -5.39
C ARG A 505 -2.86 1.49 -6.40
N VAL A 506 -3.10 1.09 -7.64
CA VAL A 506 -3.78 1.94 -8.64
C VAL A 506 -5.21 2.29 -8.20
N ILE A 507 -5.93 1.34 -7.61
CA ILE A 507 -7.29 1.56 -7.09
C ILE A 507 -7.29 2.44 -5.82
N ASP A 508 -6.27 2.31 -4.98
CA ASP A 508 -6.14 3.06 -3.72
C ASP A 508 -5.59 4.46 -3.93
N ASP A 509 -4.44 4.57 -4.59
CA ASP A 509 -3.69 5.80 -4.78
C ASP A 509 -4.21 6.63 -5.96
N ARG A 510 -5.01 6.03 -6.86
CA ARG A 510 -5.51 6.66 -8.09
C ARG A 510 -4.41 7.04 -9.07
N GLU A 511 -3.25 6.43 -8.93
CA GLU A 511 -2.08 6.63 -9.80
C GLU A 511 -1.69 5.31 -10.44
N GLY A 512 -1.35 5.32 -11.73
CA GLY A 512 -0.93 4.10 -12.40
C GLY A 512 -0.11 4.29 -13.65
N MET A 513 0.41 3.17 -14.14
CA MET A 513 1.07 3.05 -15.43
C MET A 513 0.04 3.04 -16.58
N PRO A 514 0.45 3.31 -17.83
CA PRO A 514 -0.46 3.25 -18.97
C PRO A 514 -1.25 1.93 -19.05
N ILE A 515 -0.58 0.80 -18.77
CA ILE A 515 -1.19 -0.53 -18.83
C ILE A 515 -2.15 -0.80 -17.67
N THR A 516 -1.85 -0.37 -16.44
CA THR A 516 -2.70 -0.65 -15.28
C THR A 516 -3.92 0.26 -15.24
N LEU A 517 -3.78 1.53 -15.63
CA LEU A 517 -4.93 2.41 -15.83
C LEU A 517 -5.83 1.89 -16.97
N ALA A 518 -5.24 1.41 -18.07
CA ALA A 518 -6.00 0.80 -19.15
C ALA A 518 -6.77 -0.43 -18.69
N VAL A 519 -6.20 -1.29 -17.83
CA VAL A 519 -6.91 -2.44 -17.26
C VAL A 519 -8.15 -1.99 -16.47
N LEU A 520 -8.01 -1.00 -15.58
CA LEU A 520 -9.15 -0.49 -14.82
C LEU A 520 -10.21 0.16 -15.74
N TYR A 521 -9.77 0.94 -16.74
CA TYR A 521 -10.65 1.59 -17.70
C TYR A 521 -11.44 0.58 -18.55
N MET A 522 -10.78 -0.47 -19.04
CA MET A 522 -11.42 -1.57 -19.77
C MET A 522 -12.44 -2.30 -18.89
N GLU A 523 -12.10 -2.57 -17.63
CA GLU A 523 -12.98 -3.30 -16.72
C GLU A 523 -14.25 -2.49 -16.39
N LEU A 524 -14.10 -1.20 -16.06
CA LEU A 524 -15.25 -0.30 -15.86
C LEU A 524 -16.09 -0.16 -17.14
N GLY A 525 -15.44 -0.01 -18.30
CA GLY A 525 -16.11 0.02 -19.59
C GLY A 525 -16.95 -1.23 -19.86
N ARG A 526 -16.40 -2.42 -19.55
CA ARG A 526 -17.10 -3.70 -19.65
C ARG A 526 -18.35 -3.75 -18.76
N HIS A 527 -18.26 -3.29 -17.50
CA HIS A 527 -19.41 -3.20 -16.59
C HIS A 527 -20.50 -2.21 -17.06
N LEU A 528 -20.16 -1.28 -17.96
CA LEU A 528 -21.09 -0.35 -18.61
C LEU A 528 -21.61 -0.88 -19.96
N GLY A 529 -21.07 -2.00 -20.44
CA GLY A 529 -21.37 -2.60 -21.74
C GLY A 529 -20.71 -1.91 -22.92
N LEU A 530 -19.51 -1.34 -22.74
CA LEU A 530 -18.69 -0.76 -23.80
C LEU A 530 -17.68 -1.80 -24.31
N ASP A 531 -17.48 -1.89 -25.63
CA ASP A 531 -16.43 -2.71 -26.24
C ASP A 531 -15.10 -1.94 -26.25
N ILE A 532 -14.24 -2.26 -25.29
CA ILE A 532 -12.93 -1.62 -25.10
C ILE A 532 -11.88 -2.71 -24.95
N GLU A 533 -10.84 -2.65 -25.79
CA GLU A 533 -9.74 -3.61 -25.79
C GLU A 533 -8.38 -2.93 -25.63
N GLY A 534 -7.41 -3.65 -25.07
CA GLY A 534 -6.07 -3.13 -24.84
C GLY A 534 -5.18 -3.25 -26.09
N VAL A 535 -4.44 -2.20 -26.42
CA VAL A 535 -3.51 -2.15 -27.56
C VAL A 535 -2.10 -1.86 -27.07
N GLY A 536 -1.22 -2.82 -27.32
CA GLY A 536 0.12 -2.86 -26.74
C GLY A 536 1.18 -2.16 -27.56
N LEU A 537 1.08 -0.85 -27.78
CA LEU A 537 2.09 -0.09 -28.53
C LEU A 537 3.53 -0.31 -27.97
N PRO A 538 4.57 -0.30 -28.83
CA PRO A 538 5.94 -0.33 -28.35
C PRO A 538 6.25 0.80 -27.36
N GLY A 539 6.59 0.45 -26.12
CA GLY A 539 6.95 1.41 -25.07
C GLY A 539 5.77 2.18 -24.45
N HIS A 540 4.53 1.93 -24.85
CA HIS A 540 3.32 2.57 -24.29
C HIS A 540 2.13 1.60 -24.27
N PHE A 541 1.01 1.94 -23.64
CA PHE A 541 -0.20 1.13 -23.71
C PHE A 541 -1.42 2.02 -23.81
N VAL A 542 -2.30 1.72 -24.75
CA VAL A 542 -3.53 2.48 -25.01
C VAL A 542 -4.70 1.51 -25.09
N VAL A 543 -5.92 2.03 -25.14
CA VAL A 543 -7.11 1.22 -25.40
C VAL A 543 -7.72 1.59 -26.75
N ARG A 544 -8.45 0.65 -27.35
CA ARG A 544 -9.29 0.88 -28.52
C ARG A 544 -10.75 0.68 -28.13
N TYR A 545 -11.53 1.74 -28.22
CA TYR A 545 -12.98 1.70 -28.07
C TYR A 545 -13.63 1.42 -29.44
N ARG A 546 -14.54 0.46 -29.49
CA ARG A 546 -15.31 0.10 -30.69
C ARG A 546 -16.80 0.37 -30.45
N PRO A 547 -17.33 1.52 -30.90
CA PRO A 547 -18.77 1.76 -30.80
C PRO A 547 -19.53 0.81 -31.72
N ALA A 548 -20.78 0.48 -31.36
CA ALA A 548 -21.67 -0.26 -32.26
C ALA A 548 -21.94 0.50 -33.58
N VAL A 549 -21.88 1.83 -33.53
CA VAL A 549 -22.02 2.74 -34.69
C VAL A 549 -20.87 3.75 -34.69
N GLY A 550 -20.01 3.69 -35.70
CA GLY A 550 -18.89 4.60 -35.88
C GLY A 550 -17.57 3.88 -36.18
N GLU A 551 -16.49 4.65 -36.28
CA GLU A 551 -15.14 4.08 -36.43
C GLU A 551 -14.51 3.80 -35.06
N PRO A 552 -13.66 2.76 -34.94
CA PRO A 552 -12.88 2.51 -33.74
C PRO A 552 -11.99 3.70 -33.37
N GLN A 553 -11.81 3.94 -32.07
CA GLN A 553 -11.04 5.08 -31.56
C GLN A 553 -9.92 4.58 -30.64
N LEU A 554 -8.68 5.01 -30.88
CA LEU A 554 -7.60 4.84 -29.92
C LEU A 554 -7.71 5.92 -28.84
N ILE A 555 -7.54 5.51 -27.59
CA ILE A 555 -7.69 6.33 -26.39
C ILE A 555 -6.47 6.11 -25.50
N ASP A 556 -5.75 7.19 -25.23
CA ASP A 556 -4.64 7.20 -24.28
C ASP A 556 -5.17 7.46 -22.87
N VAL A 557 -5.39 6.38 -22.13
CA VAL A 557 -5.91 6.40 -20.77
C VAL A 557 -4.93 7.09 -19.80
N PHE A 558 -3.63 7.00 -20.06
CA PHE A 558 -2.59 7.66 -19.25
C PHE A 558 -2.66 9.18 -19.37
N GLU A 559 -3.02 9.68 -20.55
CA GLU A 559 -3.22 11.10 -20.85
C GLU A 559 -4.70 11.51 -20.71
N LYS A 560 -5.36 11.08 -19.62
CA LYS A 560 -6.76 11.44 -19.28
C LYS A 560 -7.76 11.13 -20.40
N ALA A 561 -7.67 9.92 -20.96
CA ALA A 561 -8.49 9.46 -22.08
C ALA A 561 -8.39 10.33 -23.36
N ARG A 562 -7.23 10.95 -23.61
CA ARG A 562 -6.99 11.70 -24.85
C ARG A 562 -7.18 10.79 -26.06
N ARG A 563 -8.03 11.22 -27.00
CA ARG A 563 -8.19 10.54 -28.30
C ARG A 563 -6.88 10.60 -29.08
N MET A 564 -6.51 9.49 -29.70
CA MET A 564 -5.28 9.34 -30.46
C MET A 564 -5.61 8.90 -31.89
N SER A 565 -5.01 9.57 -32.87
CA SER A 565 -5.08 9.15 -34.27
C SER A 565 -4.03 8.07 -34.58
N ASP A 566 -4.27 7.25 -35.61
CA ASP A 566 -3.29 6.27 -36.10
C ASP A 566 -1.94 6.92 -36.48
N GLY A 567 -1.98 8.16 -36.99
CA GLY A 567 -0.79 8.94 -37.30
C GLY A 567 0.02 9.31 -36.05
N GLU A 568 -0.64 9.67 -34.94
CA GLU A 568 0.04 9.93 -33.67
C GLU A 568 0.63 8.64 -33.08
N ALA A 569 -0.13 7.53 -33.11
CA ALA A 569 0.38 6.23 -32.69
C ALA A 569 1.63 5.82 -33.50
N ALA A 570 1.60 6.03 -34.82
CA ALA A 570 2.75 5.79 -35.69
C ALA A 570 3.96 6.67 -35.33
N GLN A 571 3.73 7.94 -35.01
CA GLN A 571 4.81 8.84 -34.57
C GLN A 571 5.42 8.44 -33.23
N MET A 572 4.64 7.84 -32.31
CA MET A 572 5.18 7.31 -31.05
C MET A 572 6.15 6.15 -31.31
N VAL A 573 5.74 5.20 -32.14
CA VAL A 573 6.60 4.06 -32.51
C VAL A 573 7.86 4.54 -33.22
N LEU A 574 7.71 5.47 -34.17
CA LEU A 574 8.83 6.03 -34.93
C LEU A 574 9.83 6.76 -34.02
N ARG A 575 9.36 7.61 -33.10
CA ARG A 575 10.24 8.35 -32.19
C ARG A 575 11.04 7.42 -31.27
N ARG A 576 10.43 6.33 -30.80
CA ARG A 576 11.04 5.45 -29.81
C ARG A 576 11.91 4.34 -30.40
N PHE A 577 11.50 3.77 -31.53
CA PHE A 577 12.13 2.58 -32.14
C PHE A 577 12.71 2.83 -33.53
N GLN A 578 12.60 4.06 -34.06
CA GLN A 578 13.12 4.45 -35.38
C GLN A 578 12.57 3.56 -36.53
N ARG A 579 11.36 3.04 -36.37
CA ARG A 579 10.63 2.26 -37.38
C ARG A 579 9.15 2.67 -37.45
N LEU A 580 8.50 2.42 -38.57
CA LEU A 580 7.05 2.54 -38.68
C LEU A 580 6.34 1.47 -37.82
N PRO A 581 5.12 1.73 -37.33
CA PRO A 581 4.33 0.71 -36.65
C PRO A 581 4.04 -0.47 -37.59
N LEU A 582 4.13 -1.68 -37.03
CA LEU A 582 3.71 -2.91 -37.67
C LEU A 582 2.24 -3.16 -37.34
N GLU A 583 1.55 -3.96 -38.16
CA GLU A 583 0.17 -4.39 -37.85
C GLU A 583 0.07 -5.03 -36.45
N GLU A 584 1.12 -5.75 -36.04
CA GLU A 584 1.22 -6.37 -34.72
C GLU A 584 1.26 -5.33 -33.57
N ASP A 585 1.80 -4.14 -33.78
CA ASP A 585 1.85 -3.08 -32.76
C ASP A 585 0.46 -2.51 -32.44
N LEU A 586 -0.49 -2.63 -33.38
CA LEU A 586 -1.87 -2.13 -33.28
C LEU A 586 -2.89 -3.25 -33.00
N ARG A 587 -2.41 -4.47 -32.78
CA ARG A 587 -3.24 -5.63 -32.45
C ARG A 587 -3.74 -5.52 -31.01
N ALA A 588 -4.97 -5.96 -30.80
CA ALA A 588 -5.53 -6.17 -29.47
C ALA A 588 -4.73 -7.24 -28.71
N GLN A 589 -4.38 -6.94 -27.46
CA GLN A 589 -3.70 -7.90 -26.58
C GLN A 589 -4.73 -8.67 -25.75
N THR A 590 -4.48 -9.96 -25.60
CA THR A 590 -5.28 -10.86 -24.74
C THR A 590 -5.01 -10.57 -23.26
N PRO A 591 -5.92 -10.96 -22.34
CA PRO A 591 -5.69 -10.84 -20.90
C PRO A 591 -4.37 -11.45 -20.40
N LEU A 592 -3.98 -12.61 -20.97
CA LEU A 592 -2.71 -13.27 -20.66
C LEU A 592 -1.51 -12.42 -21.09
N GLU A 593 -1.51 -11.88 -22.31
CA GLU A 593 -0.43 -11.02 -22.83
C GLU A 593 -0.28 -9.74 -22.00
N ILE A 594 -1.39 -9.14 -21.59
CA ILE A 594 -1.41 -7.94 -20.72
C ILE A 594 -0.78 -8.28 -19.35
N SER A 595 -1.16 -9.42 -18.76
CA SER A 595 -0.65 -9.86 -17.45
C SER A 595 0.85 -10.19 -17.48
N VAL A 596 1.31 -10.85 -18.55
CA VAL A 596 2.75 -11.10 -18.79
C VAL A 596 3.52 -9.79 -18.94
N ARG A 597 2.95 -8.80 -19.64
CA ARG A 597 3.54 -7.47 -19.79
C ARG A 597 3.65 -6.71 -18.46
N ILE A 598 2.64 -6.79 -17.60
CA ILE A 598 2.69 -6.22 -16.24
C ILE A 598 3.83 -6.87 -15.42
N LEU A 599 3.95 -8.20 -15.45
CA LEU A 599 5.05 -8.89 -14.77
C LEU A 599 6.43 -8.49 -15.31
N HIS A 600 6.58 -8.28 -16.63
CA HIS A 600 7.83 -7.77 -17.18
C HIS A 600 8.15 -6.34 -16.71
N ASN A 601 7.15 -5.46 -16.62
CA ASN A 601 7.35 -4.13 -16.04
C ASN A 601 7.83 -4.21 -14.58
N LEU A 602 7.25 -5.13 -13.80
CA LEU A 602 7.61 -5.38 -12.41
C LEU A 602 9.03 -5.95 -12.28
N VAL A 603 9.41 -6.94 -13.11
CA VAL A 603 10.80 -7.46 -13.19
C VAL A 603 11.77 -6.32 -13.47
N GLY A 604 11.52 -5.52 -14.51
CA GLY A 604 12.39 -4.40 -14.86
C GLY A 604 12.48 -3.34 -13.76
N SER A 605 11.42 -3.16 -12.97
CA SER A 605 11.41 -2.22 -11.84
C SER A 605 12.22 -2.74 -10.65
N ALA A 606 12.06 -4.02 -10.30
CA ALA A 606 12.83 -4.67 -9.23
C ALA A 606 14.32 -4.81 -9.59
N GLU A 607 14.66 -5.04 -10.86
CA GLU A 607 16.06 -5.06 -11.30
C GLU A 607 16.76 -3.70 -11.13
N ARG A 608 16.04 -2.59 -11.36
CA ARG A 608 16.58 -1.23 -11.15
C ARG A 608 16.88 -0.93 -9.68
N THR A 609 16.05 -1.43 -8.76
CA THR A 609 16.25 -1.26 -7.31
C THR A 609 17.18 -2.32 -6.70
N GLY A 610 17.52 -3.37 -7.46
CA GLY A 610 18.36 -4.48 -7.00
C GLY A 610 17.63 -5.47 -6.08
N ASP A 611 16.30 -5.44 -6.04
CA ASP A 611 15.48 -6.33 -5.20
C ASP A 611 15.35 -7.72 -5.83
N LEU A 612 16.25 -8.62 -5.42
CA LEU A 612 16.29 -9.99 -5.95
C LEU A 612 15.10 -10.85 -5.53
N GLU A 613 14.50 -10.60 -4.36
CA GLU A 613 13.32 -11.34 -3.91
C GLU A 613 12.09 -10.93 -4.70
N ALA A 614 11.92 -9.65 -5.02
CA ALA A 614 10.86 -9.19 -5.92
C ALA A 614 11.02 -9.79 -7.32
N VAL A 615 12.23 -9.76 -7.91
CA VAL A 615 12.50 -10.42 -9.20
C VAL A 615 12.15 -11.91 -9.15
N ARG A 616 12.45 -12.60 -8.04
CA ARG A 616 12.10 -14.01 -7.84
C ARG A 616 10.59 -14.22 -7.88
N ARG A 617 9.81 -13.42 -7.14
CA ARG A 617 8.34 -13.48 -7.10
C ARG A 617 7.74 -13.30 -8.49
N TYR A 618 8.22 -12.31 -9.26
CA TYR A 618 7.70 -12.04 -10.60
C TYR A 618 8.11 -13.11 -11.62
N ALA A 619 9.33 -13.64 -11.53
CA ALA A 619 9.76 -14.75 -12.36
C ALA A 619 8.94 -16.03 -12.08
N GLU A 620 8.54 -16.24 -10.83
CA GLU A 620 7.59 -17.30 -10.46
C GLU A 620 6.21 -17.07 -11.06
N GLY A 621 5.70 -15.85 -11.03
CA GLY A 621 4.45 -15.48 -11.70
C GLY A 621 4.48 -15.71 -13.21
N LEU A 622 5.58 -15.36 -13.89
CA LEU A 622 5.75 -15.59 -15.33
C LEU A 622 5.74 -17.08 -15.68
N VAL A 623 6.44 -17.91 -14.89
CA VAL A 623 6.41 -19.36 -15.10
C VAL A 623 5.06 -19.98 -14.70
N ALA A 624 4.32 -19.38 -13.76
CA ALA A 624 2.96 -19.82 -13.46
C ALA A 624 2.01 -19.57 -14.64
N LEU A 625 2.12 -18.42 -15.31
CA LEU A 625 1.30 -18.07 -16.48
C LEU A 625 1.71 -18.82 -17.75
N GLN A 626 3.00 -18.95 -18.00
CA GLN A 626 3.53 -19.52 -19.25
C GLN A 626 4.71 -20.44 -18.97
N GLY A 627 4.44 -21.53 -18.25
CA GLY A 627 5.46 -22.44 -17.76
C GLY A 627 6.18 -23.26 -18.83
N GLU A 628 5.83 -23.15 -20.10
CA GLU A 628 6.54 -23.79 -21.22
C GLU A 628 7.56 -22.86 -21.88
N GLN A 629 7.53 -21.56 -21.55
CA GLN A 629 8.50 -20.59 -22.07
C GLN A 629 9.85 -20.77 -21.37
N ALA A 630 10.84 -21.20 -22.14
CA ALA A 630 12.14 -21.55 -21.60
C ALA A 630 12.92 -20.31 -21.13
N GLU A 631 12.68 -19.12 -21.70
CA GLU A 631 13.27 -17.86 -21.23
C GLU A 631 12.83 -17.54 -19.78
N PHE A 632 11.55 -17.79 -19.46
CA PHE A 632 11.01 -17.56 -18.11
C PHE A 632 11.59 -18.53 -17.10
N ARG A 633 11.76 -19.80 -17.49
CA ARG A 633 12.43 -20.80 -16.64
C ARG A 633 13.91 -20.53 -16.44
N LEU A 634 14.61 -20.01 -17.46
CA LEU A 634 16.00 -19.57 -17.31
C LEU A 634 16.10 -18.45 -16.28
N MET A 635 15.28 -17.40 -16.43
CA MET A 635 15.24 -16.28 -15.50
C MET A 635 14.95 -16.75 -14.07
N ARG A 636 13.92 -17.60 -13.91
CA ARG A 636 13.54 -18.17 -12.60
C ARG A 636 14.63 -19.05 -12.00
N GLY A 637 15.28 -19.89 -12.80
CA GLY A 637 16.38 -20.75 -12.35
C GLY A 637 17.58 -19.93 -11.86
N VAL A 638 17.95 -18.88 -12.61
CA VAL A 638 19.03 -17.95 -12.22
C VAL A 638 18.69 -17.20 -10.93
N ILE A 639 17.49 -16.62 -10.82
CA ILE A 639 17.13 -15.84 -9.63
C ILE A 639 16.93 -16.73 -8.40
N ARG A 640 16.40 -17.96 -8.55
CA ARG A 640 16.33 -18.95 -7.46
C ARG A 640 17.71 -19.32 -6.94
N TYR A 641 18.69 -19.47 -7.81
CA TYR A 641 20.07 -19.69 -7.40
C TYR A 641 20.62 -18.50 -6.60
N ARG A 642 20.38 -17.27 -7.08
CA ARG A 642 20.84 -16.03 -6.41
C ARG A 642 20.14 -15.76 -5.07
N THR A 643 18.94 -16.29 -4.88
CA THR A 643 18.14 -16.18 -3.66
C THR A 643 18.21 -17.45 -2.79
N ASP A 644 19.16 -18.35 -3.10
CA ASP A 644 19.49 -19.56 -2.33
C ASP A 644 18.29 -20.55 -2.19
N ARG A 645 17.44 -20.62 -3.23
CA ARG A 645 16.44 -21.68 -3.48
C ARG A 645 17.04 -22.77 -4.37
N LEU A 646 18.10 -23.42 -3.88
CA LEU A 646 18.95 -24.31 -4.68
C LEU A 646 18.20 -25.48 -5.33
N HIS A 647 17.29 -26.14 -4.61
CA HIS A 647 16.49 -27.24 -5.16
C HIS A 647 15.62 -26.80 -6.33
N GLY A 648 14.93 -25.65 -6.20
CA GLY A 648 14.11 -25.10 -7.28
C GLY A 648 14.94 -24.66 -8.49
N ALA A 649 16.12 -24.07 -8.24
CA ALA A 649 17.06 -23.71 -9.30
C ALA A 649 17.55 -24.95 -10.08
N ALA A 650 17.97 -26.01 -9.37
CA ALA A 650 18.38 -27.26 -9.99
C ALA A 650 17.28 -27.88 -10.87
N ALA A 651 16.01 -27.83 -10.42
CA ALA A 651 14.88 -28.32 -11.20
C ALA A 651 14.67 -27.52 -12.50
N ASP A 652 14.81 -26.19 -12.46
CA ASP A 652 14.69 -25.35 -13.66
C ASP A 652 15.84 -25.59 -14.65
N PHE A 653 17.09 -25.69 -14.19
CA PHE A 653 18.23 -26.03 -15.06
C PHE A 653 18.13 -27.44 -15.64
N GLN A 654 17.59 -28.39 -14.88
CA GLN A 654 17.30 -29.72 -15.41
C GLN A 654 16.27 -29.65 -16.53
N TRP A 655 15.15 -28.95 -16.31
CA TRP A 655 14.11 -28.79 -17.32
C TRP A 655 14.64 -28.15 -18.61
N LEU A 656 15.53 -27.14 -18.50
CA LEU A 656 16.14 -26.46 -19.65
C LEU A 656 17.12 -27.36 -20.43
N LEU A 657 17.80 -28.29 -19.76
CA LEU A 657 18.63 -29.29 -20.45
C LEU A 657 17.75 -30.28 -21.24
N ASP A 658 16.56 -30.58 -20.73
CA ASP A 658 15.59 -31.45 -21.40
C ASP A 658 14.83 -30.71 -22.53
N HIS A 659 14.79 -29.36 -22.50
CA HIS A 659 14.10 -28.49 -23.46
C HIS A 659 15.02 -27.34 -23.93
N PRO A 660 16.01 -27.62 -24.80
CA PRO A 660 17.03 -26.63 -25.16
C PRO A 660 16.47 -25.46 -25.99
N LEU A 661 16.86 -24.24 -25.61
CA LEU A 661 16.56 -23.02 -26.37
C LEU A 661 17.49 -22.85 -27.57
N PRO A 662 17.00 -22.38 -28.73
CA PRO A 662 17.84 -22.03 -29.87
C PRO A 662 18.92 -21.00 -29.46
N GLY A 663 20.20 -21.35 -29.67
CA GLY A 663 21.33 -20.46 -29.35
C GLY A 663 21.81 -20.51 -27.88
N MET A 664 21.24 -21.38 -27.05
CA MET A 664 21.68 -21.56 -25.66
C MET A 664 22.83 -22.58 -25.54
N ASP A 665 23.82 -22.26 -24.70
CA ASP A 665 24.97 -23.13 -24.44
C ASP A 665 24.65 -24.22 -23.40
N SER A 666 24.42 -25.44 -23.89
CA SER A 666 24.13 -26.61 -23.05
C SER A 666 25.25 -26.96 -22.07
N GLU A 667 26.52 -26.69 -22.40
CA GLU A 667 27.63 -26.94 -21.47
C GLU A 667 27.53 -26.00 -20.27
N ARG A 668 27.21 -24.72 -20.51
CA ARG A 668 27.04 -23.73 -19.45
C ARG A 668 25.89 -24.07 -18.51
N LEU A 669 24.74 -24.52 -19.04
CA LEU A 669 23.63 -24.99 -18.21
C LEU A 669 24.03 -26.20 -17.35
N GLN A 670 24.75 -27.15 -17.94
CA GLN A 670 25.22 -28.34 -17.22
C GLN A 670 26.22 -27.97 -16.12
N GLN A 671 27.12 -27.02 -16.36
CA GLN A 671 28.05 -26.49 -15.36
C GLN A 671 27.30 -25.84 -14.19
N MET A 672 26.30 -25.00 -14.46
CA MET A 672 25.47 -24.39 -13.41
C MET A 672 24.72 -25.44 -12.59
N ARG A 673 24.12 -26.45 -13.25
CA ARG A 673 23.44 -27.56 -12.54
C ARG A 673 24.41 -28.32 -11.62
N GLN A 674 25.62 -28.63 -12.11
CA GLN A 674 26.63 -29.32 -11.30
C GLN A 674 27.11 -28.47 -10.12
N GLN A 675 27.26 -27.16 -10.31
CA GLN A 675 27.63 -26.25 -9.23
C GLN A 675 26.57 -26.21 -8.13
N ILE A 676 25.29 -26.14 -8.50
CA ILE A 676 24.16 -26.17 -7.56
C ILE A 676 24.15 -27.50 -6.79
N GLN A 677 24.34 -28.62 -7.49
CA GLN A 677 24.38 -29.93 -6.85
C GLN A 677 25.49 -30.04 -5.81
N ARG A 678 26.71 -29.55 -6.12
CA ARG A 678 27.82 -29.53 -5.14
C ARG A 678 27.51 -28.68 -3.92
N GLN A 679 26.73 -27.60 -4.04
CA GLN A 679 26.34 -26.79 -2.89
C GLN A 679 25.32 -27.54 -2.02
N LEU A 680 24.32 -28.16 -2.63
CA LEU A 680 23.36 -29.02 -1.92
C LEU A 680 24.04 -30.16 -1.16
N ASP A 681 25.06 -30.78 -1.76
CA ASP A 681 25.80 -31.88 -1.15
C ASP A 681 26.71 -31.43 0.02
N ASN A 682 27.12 -30.16 0.07
CA ASN A 682 27.98 -29.60 1.13
C ASN A 682 27.20 -28.95 2.29
N ASP A 683 25.87 -28.82 2.16
CA ASP A 683 24.99 -28.20 3.15
C ASP A 683 24.51 -29.19 4.24
N PHE A 684 24.84 -30.48 4.09
CA PHE A 684 24.71 -31.55 5.08
C PHE A 684 26.07 -31.88 5.69
#